data_AF-A0A1G0F4W7-F1
#
_entry.id   AF-A0A1G0F4W7-F1
#
_cell.length_a   1.000
_cell.length_b   1.000
_cell.length_c   1.000
_cell.angle_alpha   90.00
_cell.angle_beta   90.00
_cell.angle_gamma   90.00
#
_symmetry.space_group_name_H-M   'P 1'
#
loop_
_entity.id
_entity.type
_entity.pdbx_description
1 polymer ?
#
loop_
_entity_poly.entity_id
_entity_poly.type
_entity_poly.pdbx_seq_one_letter_code
_entity_poly.pdbx_strand_id
1 'polypeptide(L)'
;MAVKKTSRPRAAQTRTFDAFPDKIDLRDWAYQPTLAPLPDAIVNNKRVPEILDQGMEGACTGFALAAVTNYLLHNRGAKRRVSPRMLYEMARCYDEWPGENYEGSSARGAMKGWARHGVCARARWPDGAHGRARLTAAISREALATPSGAYYRVKHREIRDMHAALSEVGILYATMMVHDGWDAPGPVKVSVATDAGIFRLPVIQRRGRAASGHAVAIVGYSKEGFIIQNSWGTGWGARGFALLPYEDYLLHATDVWVAQLGVPLEIDLWNPAGKAATDSTSGMYRAGRNIPLSEIRPYVIDIGNNGELSQSGEYWTTEEDLHRLFAETIPAATREWDKKRIMLYLHGGLNSERDAAKRTIAFRDVCLANNIYPLCVMWETGPLETLGGVLGDMFTKADERAGGGFMEGMREAKDRMIEITAAPIGGPMWSEMKENSWRASDHRQGKGGMQLIARYALEVLGKASKASREGWELHVVAHSAGSILTAHAMPHLTNLGIALKTVQFFAPAIRADEFKEHMLPYVQDGRCPRPTLYVLNEEQERSKDKSMGPYGKSLLWLVSNGFEDRRGTPILGMKHFIDGDTPLAKLLNQPIDGLPGLVVSTVTGAAGASTASTTHGGFDNDPHSMNSVLHRILGRAPARPFAARDLQFE
;
A
#
# COMPACT_ATOMS: atom_id res chain seq x y z
N MET A 1 48.58 -37.32 -45.47
CA MET A 1 48.35 -35.96 -44.92
C MET A 1 46.86 -35.79 -44.67
N ALA A 2 46.43 -35.74 -43.41
CA ALA A 2 45.04 -35.45 -43.04
C ALA A 2 45.00 -34.05 -42.39
N VAL A 3 44.18 -33.17 -42.96
CA VAL A 3 44.06 -31.76 -42.58
C VAL A 3 43.17 -31.62 -41.34
N LYS A 4 43.69 -30.96 -40.31
CA LYS A 4 43.03 -30.62 -39.05
C LYS A 4 41.78 -29.76 -39.29
N LYS A 5 40.63 -30.20 -38.78
CA LYS A 5 39.46 -29.34 -38.55
C LYS A 5 39.66 -28.53 -37.27
N THR A 6 39.72 -27.21 -37.40
CA THR A 6 39.68 -26.25 -36.29
C THR A 6 38.25 -26.10 -35.77
N SER A 7 38.08 -26.29 -34.46
CA SER A 7 36.81 -26.09 -33.76
C SER A 7 36.51 -24.60 -33.60
N ARG A 8 35.31 -24.16 -34.00
CA ARG A 8 34.77 -22.81 -33.75
C ARG A 8 34.59 -22.54 -32.24
N PRO A 9 34.78 -21.30 -31.75
CA PRO A 9 34.46 -20.93 -30.37
C PRO A 9 32.95 -21.00 -30.11
N ARG A 10 32.56 -21.46 -28.92
CA ARG A 10 31.18 -21.50 -28.43
C ARG A 10 30.71 -20.05 -28.20
N ALA A 11 29.57 -19.67 -28.77
CA ALA A 11 28.96 -18.36 -28.58
C ALA A 11 28.64 -18.11 -27.09
N ALA A 12 28.96 -16.91 -26.58
CA ALA A 12 28.59 -16.47 -25.24
C ALA A 12 27.05 -16.40 -25.14
N GLN A 13 26.48 -16.99 -24.08
CA GLN A 13 25.04 -16.91 -23.78
C GLN A 13 24.73 -15.55 -23.15
N THR A 14 23.84 -14.77 -23.75
CA THR A 14 23.52 -13.38 -23.38
C THR A 14 22.55 -13.32 -22.20
N ARG A 15 23.03 -13.01 -20.99
CA ARG A 15 22.21 -12.85 -19.75
C ARG A 15 21.65 -11.43 -19.62
N THR A 16 20.50 -11.25 -18.98
CA THR A 16 19.92 -9.92 -18.68
C THR A 16 20.37 -9.41 -17.30
N PHE A 17 20.63 -8.10 -17.19
CA PHE A 17 21.23 -7.44 -16.03
C PHE A 17 20.46 -6.16 -15.69
N ASP A 18 19.54 -6.25 -14.72
CA ASP A 18 18.53 -5.20 -14.52
C ASP A 18 18.40 -4.74 -13.05
N ALA A 19 19.51 -4.41 -12.40
CA ALA A 19 19.43 -3.61 -11.16
C ALA A 19 19.43 -2.11 -11.49
N PHE A 20 18.50 -1.34 -10.91
CA PHE A 20 18.45 0.12 -11.09
C PHE A 20 19.03 0.85 -9.86
N PRO A 21 19.77 1.96 -10.06
CA PRO A 21 20.18 2.83 -8.95
C PRO A 21 18.97 3.37 -8.18
N ASP A 22 19.05 3.42 -6.85
CA ASP A 22 18.01 4.02 -6.02
C ASP A 22 17.88 5.54 -6.30
N LYS A 23 16.66 6.10 -6.39
CA LYS A 23 16.49 7.57 -6.40
C LYS A 23 16.96 8.15 -5.07
N ILE A 24 17.41 9.40 -5.04
CA ILE A 24 17.79 10.05 -3.78
C ILE A 24 16.53 10.18 -2.90
N ASP A 25 16.56 9.60 -1.70
CA ASP A 25 15.52 9.76 -0.67
C ASP A 25 16.20 10.17 0.64
N LEU A 26 15.85 11.37 1.14
CA LEU A 26 16.44 11.94 2.36
C LEU A 26 15.99 11.20 3.63
N ARG A 27 15.03 10.27 3.54
CA ARG A 27 14.51 9.48 4.67
C ARG A 27 15.27 8.17 4.88
N ASP A 28 16.17 7.79 3.97
CA ASP A 28 17.03 6.62 4.17
C ASP A 28 17.86 6.81 5.45
N TRP A 29 17.78 5.85 6.37
CA TRP A 29 18.61 5.89 7.57
C TRP A 29 20.05 5.55 7.20
N ALA A 30 20.94 6.53 7.37
CA ALA A 30 22.36 6.33 7.13
C ALA A 30 22.96 5.40 8.19
N TYR A 31 23.76 4.44 7.73
CA TYR A 31 24.55 3.60 8.62
C TYR A 31 25.58 4.45 9.38
N GLN A 32 25.71 4.20 10.68
CA GLN A 32 26.70 4.84 11.55
C GLN A 32 27.55 3.74 12.22
N PRO A 33 28.86 3.65 11.92
CA PRO A 33 29.76 2.66 12.52
C PRO A 33 29.87 2.78 14.05
N THR A 34 30.05 1.66 14.73
CA THR A 34 30.23 1.59 16.21
C THR A 34 31.63 1.97 16.71
N LEU A 35 32.59 2.22 15.80
CA LEU A 35 34.02 2.45 16.09
C LEU A 35 34.75 1.25 16.73
N ALA A 36 34.22 0.03 16.60
CA ALA A 36 34.93 -1.19 17.00
C ALA A 36 36.21 -1.40 16.17
N PRO A 37 37.28 -1.99 16.74
CA PRO A 37 38.47 -2.36 15.98
C PRO A 37 38.13 -3.27 14.79
N LEU A 38 38.75 -2.99 13.64
CA LEU A 38 38.52 -3.72 12.39
C LEU A 38 39.67 -4.69 12.12
N PRO A 39 39.40 -5.95 11.73
CA PRO A 39 40.44 -6.86 11.26
C PRO A 39 40.97 -6.42 9.88
N ASP A 40 42.21 -6.77 9.54
CA ASP A 40 42.82 -6.43 8.25
C ASP A 40 42.14 -7.11 7.05
N ALA A 41 41.49 -8.27 7.29
CA ALA A 41 40.73 -8.99 6.28
C ALA A 41 39.59 -9.79 6.93
N ILE A 42 38.46 -9.87 6.21
CA ILE A 42 37.30 -10.70 6.57
C ILE A 42 36.95 -11.55 5.37
N VAL A 43 36.74 -12.85 5.56
CA VAL A 43 36.28 -13.76 4.52
C VAL A 43 35.16 -14.64 5.06
N ASN A 44 33.91 -14.29 4.79
CA ASN A 44 32.74 -15.02 5.32
C ASN A 44 32.13 -16.04 4.34
N ASN A 45 32.83 -16.42 3.26
CA ASN A 45 32.30 -17.35 2.25
C ASN A 45 31.83 -18.71 2.80
N LYS A 46 32.47 -19.25 3.85
CA LYS A 46 32.09 -20.52 4.50
C LYS A 46 30.77 -20.43 5.28
N ARG A 47 30.35 -19.22 5.63
CA ARG A 47 29.10 -18.93 6.35
C ARG A 47 27.94 -18.64 5.37
N VAL A 48 28.24 -18.54 4.08
CA VAL A 48 27.23 -18.52 3.02
C VAL A 48 26.79 -19.96 2.77
N PRO A 49 25.51 -20.29 3.00
CA PRO A 49 25.12 -21.68 3.07
C PRO A 49 24.63 -22.24 1.73
N GLU A 50 24.56 -21.41 0.68
CA GLU A 50 24.21 -21.79 -0.70
C GLU A 50 24.62 -20.70 -1.71
N ILE A 51 25.09 -21.11 -2.89
CA ILE A 51 25.29 -20.22 -4.05
C ILE A 51 24.12 -20.39 -4.99
N LEU A 52 23.43 -19.28 -5.27
CA LEU A 52 22.21 -19.26 -6.08
C LEU A 52 22.55 -19.06 -7.56
N ASP A 53 21.59 -19.37 -8.42
CA ASP A 53 21.69 -19.18 -9.87
C ASP A 53 20.39 -18.53 -10.40
N GLN A 54 20.46 -17.27 -10.79
CA GLN A 54 19.32 -16.52 -11.34
C GLN A 54 19.00 -16.91 -12.79
N GLY A 55 19.86 -17.68 -13.44
CA GLY A 55 19.72 -18.02 -14.85
C GLY A 55 19.87 -16.80 -15.76
N MET A 56 18.88 -16.60 -16.63
CA MET A 56 18.91 -15.58 -17.68
C MET A 56 18.09 -14.33 -17.36
N GLU A 57 17.34 -14.35 -16.25
CA GLU A 57 16.38 -13.30 -15.90
C GLU A 57 17.04 -12.18 -15.07
N GLY A 58 16.52 -10.95 -15.22
CA GLY A 58 16.86 -9.76 -14.44
C GLY A 58 16.47 -9.81 -12.95
N ALA A 59 16.51 -10.97 -12.30
CA ALA A 59 16.10 -11.20 -10.92
C ALA A 59 17.22 -10.97 -9.87
N CYS A 60 18.34 -10.35 -10.27
CA CYS A 60 19.55 -10.25 -9.45
C CYS A 60 19.30 -9.66 -8.05
N THR A 61 18.43 -8.66 -7.91
CA THR A 61 18.12 -8.01 -6.62
C THR A 61 17.55 -8.99 -5.60
N GLY A 62 16.58 -9.82 -5.98
CA GLY A 62 16.01 -10.84 -5.09
C GLY A 62 17.00 -11.95 -4.76
N PHE A 63 17.87 -12.32 -5.71
CA PHE A 63 18.88 -13.36 -5.51
C PHE A 63 20.03 -12.92 -4.62
N ALA A 64 20.53 -11.70 -4.81
CA ALA A 64 21.54 -11.12 -3.93
C ALA A 64 20.99 -10.87 -2.53
N LEU A 65 19.75 -10.38 -2.39
CA LEU A 65 19.13 -10.23 -1.07
C LEU A 65 18.88 -11.60 -0.39
N ALA A 66 18.49 -12.63 -1.14
CA ALA A 66 18.39 -13.99 -0.60
C ALA A 66 19.73 -14.51 -0.07
N ALA A 67 20.85 -14.20 -0.72
CA ALA A 67 22.18 -14.54 -0.21
C ALA A 67 22.44 -13.86 1.15
N VAL A 68 22.10 -12.57 1.26
CA VAL A 68 22.18 -11.82 2.53
C VAL A 68 21.29 -12.43 3.61
N THR A 69 20.02 -12.70 3.33
CA THR A 69 19.11 -13.29 4.32
C THR A 69 19.53 -14.70 4.73
N ASN A 70 19.99 -15.53 3.79
CA ASN A 70 20.47 -16.88 4.08
C ASN A 70 21.73 -16.88 4.95
N TYR A 71 22.64 -15.93 4.71
CA TYR A 71 23.81 -15.71 5.57
C TYR A 71 23.41 -15.34 7.00
N LEU A 72 22.48 -14.39 7.15
CA LEU A 72 21.99 -13.95 8.47
C LEU A 72 21.28 -15.09 9.22
N LEU A 73 20.50 -15.91 8.50
CA LEU A 73 19.87 -17.12 9.06
C LEU A 73 20.91 -18.15 9.49
N HIS A 74 21.91 -18.42 8.66
CA HIS A 74 23.00 -19.34 8.99
C HIS A 74 23.74 -18.90 10.26
N ASN A 75 23.99 -17.59 10.41
CA ASN A 75 24.62 -17.02 11.60
C ASN A 75 23.80 -17.17 12.88
N ARG A 76 22.47 -17.35 12.76
CA ARG A 76 21.59 -17.72 13.88
C ARG A 76 21.44 -19.23 14.07
N GLY A 77 22.19 -20.04 13.33
CA GLY A 77 22.07 -21.51 13.35
C GLY A 77 20.84 -22.05 12.61
N ALA A 78 20.09 -21.21 11.89
CA ALA A 78 18.92 -21.65 11.14
C ALA A 78 19.34 -22.34 9.82
N LYS A 79 18.78 -23.52 9.56
CA LYS A 79 19.14 -24.35 8.39
C LYS A 79 18.31 -24.07 7.14
N ARG A 80 17.20 -23.32 7.25
CA ARG A 80 16.29 -23.05 6.12
C ARG A 80 16.92 -22.14 5.06
N ARG A 81 16.36 -22.15 3.85
CA ARG A 81 16.70 -21.24 2.75
C ARG A 81 15.48 -20.44 2.33
N VAL A 82 15.67 -19.15 2.13
CA VAL A 82 14.59 -18.23 1.72
C VAL A 82 14.41 -18.22 0.21
N SER A 83 13.21 -17.84 -0.25
CA SER A 83 12.89 -17.72 -1.67
C SER A 83 13.51 -16.45 -2.29
N PRO A 84 14.46 -16.59 -3.25
CA PRO A 84 14.95 -15.47 -4.05
C PRO A 84 13.85 -14.82 -4.89
N ARG A 85 12.94 -15.67 -5.41
CA ARG A 85 11.82 -15.25 -6.25
C ARG A 85 10.84 -14.36 -5.50
N MET A 86 10.46 -14.72 -4.27
CA MET A 86 9.57 -13.88 -3.48
C MET A 86 10.20 -12.49 -3.24
N LEU A 87 11.49 -12.44 -2.89
CA LEU A 87 12.18 -11.17 -2.68
C LEU A 87 12.20 -10.32 -3.96
N TYR A 88 12.39 -10.93 -5.13
CA TYR A 88 12.36 -10.22 -6.40
C TYR A 88 10.96 -9.70 -6.75
N GLU A 89 9.92 -10.52 -6.62
CA GLU A 89 8.54 -10.10 -6.92
C GLU A 89 8.09 -8.97 -5.98
N MET A 90 8.46 -9.04 -4.69
CA MET A 90 8.19 -7.95 -3.74
C MET A 90 9.05 -6.72 -4.04
N ALA A 91 10.29 -6.88 -4.50
CA ALA A 91 11.12 -5.74 -4.88
C ALA A 91 10.47 -4.90 -5.98
N ARG A 92 9.83 -5.54 -6.96
CA ARG A 92 9.09 -4.88 -8.05
C ARG A 92 7.87 -4.10 -7.55
N CYS A 93 7.16 -4.61 -6.54
CA CYS A 93 6.00 -3.93 -5.95
C CYS A 93 6.35 -2.63 -5.20
N TYR A 94 7.56 -2.55 -4.62
CA TYR A 94 8.03 -1.41 -3.84
C TYR A 94 9.04 -0.54 -4.57
N ASP A 95 9.20 -0.76 -5.86
CA ASP A 95 10.15 0.00 -6.65
C ASP A 95 9.64 1.42 -6.94
N GLU A 96 10.57 2.33 -7.19
CA GLU A 96 10.30 3.77 -7.36
C GLU A 96 10.18 4.17 -8.85
N TRP A 97 10.17 3.16 -9.73
CA TRP A 97 10.04 3.30 -11.17
C TRP A 97 8.61 2.92 -11.59
N PRO A 98 7.83 3.86 -12.16
CA PRO A 98 6.45 3.59 -12.54
C PRO A 98 6.35 2.55 -13.67
N GLY A 99 5.47 1.55 -13.49
CA GLY A 99 5.10 0.55 -14.51
C GLY A 99 5.67 -0.86 -14.25
N GLU A 100 5.05 -1.89 -14.84
CA GLU A 100 5.46 -3.29 -14.66
C GLU A 100 6.25 -3.87 -15.84
N ASN A 101 6.44 -3.06 -16.89
CA ASN A 101 6.98 -3.49 -18.19
C ASN A 101 8.52 -3.42 -18.28
N TYR A 102 9.21 -3.29 -17.15
CA TYR A 102 10.67 -3.42 -17.11
C TYR A 102 11.06 -4.74 -16.42
N GLU A 103 12.05 -5.42 -16.99
CA GLU A 103 12.80 -6.43 -16.26
C GLU A 103 13.69 -5.69 -15.25
N GLY A 104 13.72 -6.13 -14.00
CA GLY A 104 14.60 -5.58 -12.96
C GLY A 104 13.92 -5.05 -11.70
N SER A 105 14.74 -4.58 -10.75
CA SER A 105 14.26 -3.76 -9.63
C SER A 105 15.39 -2.92 -9.00
N SER A 106 15.06 -2.02 -8.07
CA SER A 106 16.03 -1.31 -7.22
C SER A 106 16.42 -2.08 -5.95
N ALA A 107 17.55 -1.68 -5.34
CA ALA A 107 18.00 -2.23 -4.06
C ALA A 107 17.05 -1.83 -2.93
N ARG A 108 16.62 -0.57 -2.90
CA ARG A 108 15.66 -0.07 -1.92
C ARG A 108 14.31 -0.78 -2.05
N GLY A 109 13.81 -1.02 -3.27
CA GLY A 109 12.59 -1.80 -3.49
C GLY A 109 12.67 -3.18 -2.83
N ALA A 110 13.79 -3.88 -3.02
CA ALA A 110 14.02 -5.19 -2.39
C ALA A 110 14.07 -5.10 -0.85
N MET A 111 14.76 -4.11 -0.29
CA MET A 111 14.82 -3.88 1.16
C MET A 111 13.44 -3.55 1.76
N LYS A 112 12.66 -2.67 1.11
CA LYS A 112 11.28 -2.33 1.49
C LYS A 112 10.38 -3.56 1.44
N GLY A 113 10.44 -4.33 0.36
CA GLY A 113 9.67 -5.57 0.19
C GLY A 113 9.96 -6.60 1.29
N TRP A 114 11.23 -6.82 1.62
CA TRP A 114 11.60 -7.72 2.72
C TRP A 114 11.15 -7.19 4.09
N ALA A 115 11.27 -5.88 4.33
CA ALA A 115 10.81 -5.27 5.58
C ALA A 115 9.28 -5.33 5.76
N ARG A 116 8.51 -5.26 4.67
CA ARG A 116 7.04 -5.30 4.71
C ARG A 116 6.47 -6.71 4.79
N HIS A 117 7.07 -7.68 4.11
CA HIS A 117 6.49 -9.02 3.98
C HIS A 117 7.27 -10.14 4.66
N GLY A 118 8.51 -9.88 5.06
CA GLY A 118 9.45 -10.95 5.35
C GLY A 118 9.74 -11.79 4.10
N VAL A 119 10.14 -13.04 4.27
CA VAL A 119 10.38 -13.95 3.14
C VAL A 119 10.11 -15.42 3.51
N CYS A 120 9.37 -16.12 2.65
CA CYS A 120 9.05 -17.54 2.83
C CYS A 120 10.21 -18.47 2.46
N ALA A 121 10.08 -19.76 2.75
CA ALA A 121 11.07 -20.75 2.33
C ALA A 121 11.11 -20.90 0.80
N ARG A 122 12.29 -21.17 0.22
CA ARG A 122 12.47 -21.38 -1.22
C ARG A 122 11.60 -22.50 -1.80
N ALA A 123 11.38 -23.56 -1.03
CA ALA A 123 10.49 -24.66 -1.44
C ALA A 123 9.03 -24.20 -1.59
N ARG A 124 8.62 -23.16 -0.85
CA ARG A 124 7.25 -22.66 -0.84
C ARG A 124 7.02 -21.70 -1.98
N TRP A 125 8.03 -20.95 -2.40
CA TRP A 125 8.03 -20.15 -3.63
C TRP A 125 9.30 -20.41 -4.46
N PRO A 126 9.28 -21.44 -5.33
CA PRO A 126 10.45 -21.83 -6.13
C PRO A 126 10.88 -20.78 -7.15
N ASP A 127 12.14 -20.84 -7.58
CA ASP A 127 12.78 -19.82 -8.41
C ASP A 127 12.09 -19.57 -9.76
N GLY A 128 11.52 -20.60 -10.38
CA GLY A 128 10.78 -20.49 -11.65
C GLY A 128 9.29 -20.18 -11.49
N ALA A 129 8.80 -19.92 -10.28
CA ALA A 129 7.38 -19.63 -10.04
C ALA A 129 7.16 -18.11 -10.01
N HIS A 130 6.65 -17.55 -11.09
CA HIS A 130 6.49 -16.10 -11.25
C HIS A 130 5.15 -15.57 -10.74
N GLY A 131 5.10 -14.27 -10.47
CA GLY A 131 3.86 -13.52 -10.26
C GLY A 131 3.42 -13.38 -8.80
N ARG A 132 3.06 -12.15 -8.43
CA ARG A 132 2.61 -11.77 -7.07
C ARG A 132 1.35 -12.49 -6.58
N ALA A 133 0.50 -13.02 -7.47
CA ALA A 133 -0.69 -13.80 -7.09
C ALA A 133 -0.36 -15.01 -6.21
N ARG A 134 0.91 -15.45 -6.24
CA ARG A 134 1.43 -16.50 -5.38
C ARG A 134 1.61 -16.07 -3.92
N LEU A 135 1.61 -14.78 -3.59
CA LEU A 135 1.64 -14.27 -2.23
C LEU A 135 0.28 -14.50 -1.54
N THR A 136 -0.08 -15.75 -1.31
CA THR A 136 -1.29 -16.12 -0.54
C THR A 136 -1.15 -15.73 0.93
N ALA A 137 -2.26 -15.68 1.67
CA ALA A 137 -2.23 -15.46 3.13
C ALA A 137 -1.32 -16.47 3.86
N ALA A 138 -1.30 -17.73 3.41
CA ALA A 138 -0.43 -18.76 3.97
C ALA A 138 1.06 -18.47 3.73
N ILE A 139 1.44 -18.06 2.51
CA ILE A 139 2.81 -17.67 2.18
C ILE A 139 3.21 -16.41 2.95
N SER A 140 2.32 -15.43 3.05
CA SER A 140 2.59 -14.20 3.81
C SER A 140 2.81 -14.49 5.30
N ARG A 141 1.96 -15.30 5.93
CA ARG A 141 2.17 -15.72 7.34
C ARG A 141 3.49 -16.46 7.55
N GLU A 142 3.85 -17.37 6.63
CA GLU A 142 5.13 -18.06 6.69
C GLU A 142 6.30 -17.09 6.52
N ALA A 143 6.16 -16.10 5.65
CA ALA A 143 7.20 -15.11 5.37
C ALA A 143 7.50 -14.21 6.58
N LEU A 144 6.50 -13.92 7.42
CA LEU A 144 6.66 -13.20 8.69
C LEU A 144 7.53 -13.95 9.70
N ALA A 145 7.79 -15.25 9.50
CA ALA A 145 8.79 -15.98 10.28
C ALA A 145 10.24 -15.59 9.91
N THR A 146 10.46 -14.84 8.83
CA THR A 146 11.77 -14.32 8.40
C THR A 146 11.69 -12.81 8.10
N PRO A 147 11.34 -11.97 9.09
CA PRO A 147 11.19 -10.54 8.85
C PRO A 147 12.56 -9.88 8.69
N SER A 148 12.63 -8.75 7.97
CA SER A 148 13.79 -7.85 8.08
C SER A 148 13.83 -7.22 9.47
N GLY A 149 15.04 -6.96 9.97
CA GLY A 149 15.27 -6.16 11.15
C GLY A 149 15.54 -4.71 10.77
N ALA A 150 16.35 -4.02 11.56
CA ALA A 150 16.86 -2.71 11.17
C ALA A 150 17.73 -2.85 9.91
N TYR A 151 17.56 -1.92 8.97
CA TYR A 151 18.39 -1.81 7.79
C TYR A 151 18.77 -0.35 7.54
N TYR A 152 19.99 -0.15 7.05
CA TYR A 152 20.59 1.16 6.88
C TYR A 152 21.31 1.24 5.54
N ARG A 153 21.28 2.43 4.95
CA ARG A 153 22.06 2.72 3.74
C ARG A 153 23.49 3.01 4.13
N VAL A 154 24.43 2.24 3.58
CA VAL A 154 25.86 2.51 3.71
C VAL A 154 26.27 3.43 2.59
N LYS A 155 27.04 4.47 2.89
CA LYS A 155 27.59 5.35 1.86
C LYS A 155 28.60 4.56 1.03
N HIS A 156 28.19 4.12 -0.16
CA HIS A 156 29.00 3.20 -0.97
C HIS A 156 30.40 3.72 -1.30
N ARG A 157 30.61 5.05 -1.37
CA ARG A 157 31.94 5.66 -1.59
C ARG A 157 32.84 5.69 -0.35
N GLU A 158 32.28 5.48 0.84
CA GLU A 158 33.02 5.45 2.10
C GLU A 158 33.46 4.01 2.43
N ILE A 159 34.61 3.60 1.90
CA ILE A 159 35.15 2.23 2.08
C ILE A 159 35.30 1.86 3.57
N ARG A 160 35.63 2.84 4.43
CA ARG A 160 35.72 2.63 5.87
C ARG A 160 34.40 2.16 6.48
N ASP A 161 33.28 2.75 6.05
CA ASP A 161 31.96 2.40 6.58
C ASP A 161 31.54 1.00 6.10
N MET A 162 31.93 0.64 4.88
CA MET A 162 31.76 -0.71 4.33
C MET A 162 32.53 -1.76 5.14
N HIS A 163 33.79 -1.49 5.49
CA HIS A 163 34.59 -2.38 6.34
C HIS A 163 33.96 -2.54 7.72
N ALA A 164 33.52 -1.44 8.33
CA ALA A 164 32.85 -1.48 9.63
C ALA A 164 31.57 -2.30 9.57
N ALA A 165 30.71 -2.08 8.57
CA ALA A 165 29.46 -2.83 8.44
C ALA A 165 29.69 -4.32 8.19
N LEU A 166 30.73 -4.69 7.43
CA LEU A 166 31.15 -6.09 7.26
C LEU A 166 31.71 -6.69 8.55
N SER A 167 32.39 -5.93 9.38
CA SER A 167 32.86 -6.39 10.70
C SER A 167 31.69 -6.62 11.66
N GLU A 168 30.72 -5.70 11.69
CA GLU A 168 29.59 -5.72 12.62
C GLU A 168 28.53 -6.77 12.24
N VAL A 169 28.18 -6.87 10.95
CA VAL A 169 27.06 -7.70 10.48
C VAL A 169 27.54 -8.91 9.67
N GLY A 170 28.71 -8.82 9.02
CA GLY A 170 29.31 -9.92 8.27
C GLY A 170 28.98 -9.97 6.78
N ILE A 171 27.97 -9.20 6.32
CA ILE A 171 27.53 -9.19 4.93
C ILE A 171 26.86 -7.87 4.55
N LEU A 172 26.97 -7.49 3.28
CA LEU A 172 26.30 -6.33 2.69
C LEU A 172 25.53 -6.71 1.43
N TYR A 173 24.42 -6.02 1.18
CA TYR A 173 23.66 -6.08 -0.06
C TYR A 173 24.06 -4.90 -0.94
N ALA A 174 24.51 -5.13 -2.18
CA ALA A 174 25.04 -4.06 -3.04
C ALA A 174 24.54 -4.15 -4.48
N THR A 175 24.33 -3.00 -5.11
CA THR A 175 24.12 -2.85 -6.55
C THR A 175 25.27 -2.06 -7.19
N MET A 176 25.57 -2.36 -8.45
CA MET A 176 26.62 -1.70 -9.21
C MET A 176 26.45 -1.87 -10.71
N MET A 177 27.09 -0.99 -11.48
CA MET A 177 27.20 -1.13 -12.93
C MET A 177 28.30 -2.15 -13.28
N VAL A 178 27.96 -3.21 -13.99
CA VAL A 178 28.88 -4.29 -14.39
C VAL A 178 29.31 -4.16 -15.84
N HIS A 179 30.53 -4.66 -16.11
CA HIS A 179 31.20 -4.66 -17.40
C HIS A 179 31.55 -6.11 -17.81
N ASP A 180 31.96 -6.33 -19.07
CA ASP A 180 32.19 -7.67 -19.65
C ASP A 180 33.18 -8.57 -18.87
N GLY A 181 34.10 -7.96 -18.12
CA GLY A 181 35.02 -8.68 -17.23
C GLY A 181 34.37 -9.50 -16.11
N TRP A 182 33.09 -9.26 -15.81
CA TRP A 182 32.34 -10.02 -14.82
C TRP A 182 32.00 -11.44 -15.31
N ASP A 183 31.79 -11.65 -16.61
CA ASP A 183 31.40 -12.97 -17.16
C ASP A 183 32.44 -14.05 -16.83
N ALA A 184 33.71 -13.67 -16.88
CA ALA A 184 34.84 -14.52 -16.55
C ALA A 184 35.85 -13.72 -15.73
N PRO A 185 35.80 -13.83 -14.38
CA PRO A 185 36.83 -13.26 -13.51
C PRO A 185 38.21 -13.68 -14.01
N GLY A 186 39.15 -12.74 -14.08
CA GLY A 186 40.41 -12.90 -14.80
C GLY A 186 41.30 -14.03 -14.26
N PRO A 187 42.39 -14.39 -14.98
CA PRO A 187 43.28 -15.49 -14.58
C PRO A 187 44.05 -15.18 -13.28
N VAL A 188 44.15 -13.90 -12.91
CA VAL A 188 44.83 -13.45 -11.69
C VAL A 188 44.03 -13.88 -10.46
N LYS A 189 44.72 -14.49 -9.50
CA LYS A 189 44.16 -14.88 -8.21
C LYS A 189 44.92 -14.22 -7.09
N VAL A 190 44.19 -13.81 -6.07
CA VAL A 190 44.73 -13.30 -4.80
C VAL A 190 44.55 -14.34 -3.70
N SER A 191 45.50 -14.38 -2.77
CA SER A 191 45.41 -15.23 -1.57
C SER A 191 45.14 -14.33 -0.36
N VAL A 192 43.94 -14.45 0.20
CA VAL A 192 43.53 -13.70 1.39
C VAL A 192 43.69 -14.60 2.61
N ALA A 193 44.57 -14.23 3.53
CA ALA A 193 44.77 -14.93 4.79
C ALA A 193 43.89 -14.31 5.88
N THR A 194 43.26 -15.17 6.67
CA THR A 194 42.45 -14.81 7.86
C THR A 194 42.65 -15.87 8.92
N ASP A 195 42.14 -15.64 10.13
CA ASP A 195 42.09 -16.64 11.21
C ASP A 195 41.36 -17.92 10.79
N ALA A 196 40.44 -17.83 9.82
CA ALA A 196 39.69 -18.97 9.28
C ALA A 196 40.42 -19.75 8.15
N GLY A 197 41.63 -19.32 7.78
CA GLY A 197 42.49 -19.93 6.77
C GLY A 197 42.80 -19.02 5.57
N ILE A 198 43.43 -19.62 4.55
CA ILE A 198 43.84 -18.95 3.30
C ILE A 198 42.83 -19.22 2.20
N PHE A 199 42.34 -18.17 1.55
CA PHE A 199 41.35 -18.22 0.49
C PHE A 199 41.93 -17.72 -0.82
N ARG A 200 41.86 -18.53 -1.88
CA ARG A 200 42.31 -18.17 -3.23
C ARG A 200 41.13 -17.75 -4.07
N LEU A 201 41.07 -16.46 -4.43
CA LEU A 201 39.94 -15.87 -5.17
C LEU A 201 40.42 -15.31 -6.51
N PRO A 202 39.71 -15.57 -7.62
CA PRO A 202 39.98 -14.87 -8.87
C PRO A 202 39.59 -13.40 -8.74
N VAL A 203 40.34 -12.53 -9.41
CA VAL A 203 40.11 -11.09 -9.43
C VAL A 203 39.27 -10.73 -10.64
N ILE A 204 38.19 -9.98 -10.42
CA ILE A 204 37.40 -9.40 -11.51
C ILE A 204 38.27 -8.36 -12.22
N GLN A 205 38.57 -8.61 -13.49
CA GLN A 205 39.40 -7.72 -14.29
C GLN A 205 38.50 -6.86 -15.16
N ARG A 206 38.61 -5.54 -15.00
CA ARG A 206 37.81 -4.60 -15.76
C ARG A 206 38.02 -4.75 -17.27
N ARG A 207 36.92 -4.96 -18.01
CA ARG A 207 36.92 -5.08 -19.47
C ARG A 207 35.63 -4.50 -20.05
N GLY A 208 35.77 -3.66 -21.06
CA GLY A 208 34.61 -3.05 -21.74
C GLY A 208 34.01 -1.91 -20.94
N ARG A 209 32.79 -1.50 -21.33
CA ARG A 209 32.04 -0.43 -20.67
C ARG A 209 31.09 -1.03 -19.64
N ALA A 210 30.98 -0.39 -18.48
CA ALA A 210 29.94 -0.73 -17.50
C ALA A 210 28.61 -0.13 -17.97
N ALA A 211 27.71 -0.96 -18.51
CA ALA A 211 26.45 -0.52 -19.13
C ALA A 211 25.20 -1.21 -18.56
N SER A 212 25.40 -2.15 -17.65
CA SER A 212 24.35 -3.02 -17.11
C SER A 212 24.36 -3.00 -15.60
N GLY A 213 23.21 -2.97 -14.94
CA GLY A 213 23.14 -2.97 -13.48
C GLY A 213 23.05 -4.38 -12.91
N HIS A 214 23.78 -4.67 -11.84
CA HIS A 214 23.74 -5.98 -11.19
C HIS A 214 23.74 -5.85 -9.67
N ALA A 215 23.13 -6.83 -8.99
CA ALA A 215 23.09 -6.92 -7.54
C ALA A 215 23.89 -8.13 -7.04
N VAL A 216 24.62 -7.94 -5.94
CA VAL A 216 25.49 -8.96 -5.32
C VAL A 216 25.46 -8.85 -3.80
N ALA A 217 25.96 -9.88 -3.12
CA ALA A 217 26.29 -9.79 -1.70
C ALA A 217 27.80 -9.62 -1.51
N ILE A 218 28.22 -8.66 -0.69
CA ILE A 218 29.62 -8.51 -0.28
C ILE A 218 29.80 -9.26 1.04
N VAL A 219 30.68 -10.26 1.04
CA VAL A 219 30.84 -11.22 2.14
C VAL A 219 32.18 -11.07 2.88
N GLY A 220 32.94 -10.04 2.55
CA GLY A 220 34.26 -9.84 3.12
C GLY A 220 35.08 -8.78 2.41
N TYR A 221 36.29 -8.56 2.91
CA TYR A 221 37.25 -7.63 2.35
C TYR A 221 38.68 -8.07 2.65
N SER A 222 39.62 -7.47 1.93
CA SER A 222 41.07 -7.61 2.08
C SER A 222 41.74 -6.32 1.62
N LYS A 223 43.06 -6.19 1.74
CA LYS A 223 43.80 -5.03 1.22
C LYS A 223 43.60 -4.79 -0.28
N GLU A 224 43.31 -5.83 -1.06
CA GLU A 224 43.14 -5.74 -2.51
C GLU A 224 41.73 -5.33 -2.96
N GLY A 225 40.70 -5.56 -2.13
CA GLY A 225 39.32 -5.32 -2.53
C GLY A 225 38.28 -6.08 -1.72
N PHE A 226 37.04 -5.97 -2.18
CA PHE A 226 35.89 -6.66 -1.60
C PHE A 226 35.76 -8.09 -2.14
N ILE A 227 35.24 -8.99 -1.30
CA ILE A 227 34.94 -10.36 -1.69
C ILE A 227 33.44 -10.43 -1.91
N ILE A 228 33.04 -10.75 -3.13
CA ILE A 228 31.63 -10.78 -3.51
C ILE A 228 31.16 -12.21 -3.73
N GLN A 229 29.90 -12.44 -3.39
CA GLN A 229 29.12 -13.58 -3.81
C GLN A 229 28.21 -13.15 -4.97
N ASN A 230 28.29 -13.90 -6.07
CA ASN A 230 27.42 -13.71 -7.23
C ASN A 230 26.28 -14.76 -7.25
N SER A 231 25.30 -14.53 -8.10
CA SER A 231 24.11 -15.36 -8.31
C SER A 231 24.11 -16.07 -9.67
N TRP A 232 25.28 -16.47 -10.19
CA TRP A 232 25.44 -17.19 -11.48
C TRP A 232 25.94 -18.63 -11.28
N GLY A 233 25.54 -19.24 -10.17
CA GLY A 233 25.87 -20.63 -9.85
C GLY A 233 27.33 -20.86 -9.41
N THR A 234 27.61 -22.09 -8.98
CA THR A 234 28.92 -22.47 -8.44
C THR A 234 30.02 -22.56 -9.50
N GLY A 235 29.67 -22.52 -10.79
CA GLY A 235 30.64 -22.52 -11.88
C GLY A 235 31.33 -21.18 -12.09
N TRP A 236 30.75 -20.09 -11.57
CA TRP A 236 31.32 -18.75 -11.70
C TRP A 236 32.39 -18.48 -10.63
N GLY A 237 33.49 -17.84 -11.01
CA GLY A 237 34.58 -17.49 -10.10
C GLY A 237 35.16 -18.70 -9.33
N ALA A 238 35.43 -18.52 -8.05
CA ALA A 238 35.80 -19.58 -7.11
C ALA A 238 34.56 -20.06 -6.34
N ARG A 239 33.78 -20.96 -6.96
CA ARG A 239 32.53 -21.49 -6.37
C ARG A 239 31.52 -20.38 -6.01
N GLY A 240 31.27 -19.46 -6.93
CA GLY A 240 30.35 -18.33 -6.75
C GLY A 240 30.98 -17.06 -6.19
N PHE A 241 32.28 -17.08 -5.88
CA PHE A 241 32.97 -15.94 -5.26
C PHE A 241 34.11 -15.38 -6.12
N ALA A 242 34.33 -14.08 -6.04
CA ALA A 242 35.48 -13.41 -6.64
C ALA A 242 35.90 -12.20 -5.80
N LEU A 243 37.11 -11.70 -6.04
CA LEU A 243 37.56 -10.42 -5.50
C LEU A 243 37.25 -9.30 -6.50
N LEU A 244 36.55 -8.28 -6.03
CA LEU A 244 36.29 -7.03 -6.73
C LEU A 244 37.29 -5.97 -6.23
N PRO A 245 38.22 -5.49 -7.09
CA PRO A 245 39.17 -4.45 -6.70
C PRO A 245 38.49 -3.17 -6.21
N TYR A 246 39.09 -2.46 -5.25
CA TYR A 246 38.52 -1.21 -4.73
C TYR A 246 38.33 -0.13 -5.79
N GLU A 247 39.25 -0.04 -6.75
CA GLU A 247 39.15 0.90 -7.87
C GLU A 247 37.89 0.64 -8.72
N ASP A 248 37.60 -0.63 -8.99
CA ASP A 248 36.49 -1.06 -9.83
C ASP A 248 35.16 -0.84 -9.08
N TYR A 249 35.14 -1.20 -7.79
CA TYR A 249 34.02 -0.94 -6.89
C TYR A 249 33.70 0.56 -6.79
N LEU A 250 34.68 1.44 -6.55
CA LEU A 250 34.44 2.87 -6.37
C LEU A 250 33.91 3.56 -7.63
N LEU A 251 34.28 3.06 -8.81
CA LEU A 251 33.80 3.58 -10.09
C LEU A 251 32.36 3.20 -10.40
N HIS A 252 31.88 2.08 -9.86
CA HIS A 252 30.69 1.42 -10.38
C HIS A 252 29.61 1.10 -9.35
N ALA A 253 29.93 1.09 -8.05
CA ALA A 253 28.94 0.91 -7.00
C ALA A 253 27.88 2.01 -7.01
N THR A 254 26.62 1.62 -6.85
CA THR A 254 25.48 2.54 -6.85
C THR A 254 24.82 2.58 -5.48
N ASP A 255 24.44 1.43 -4.93
CA ASP A 255 23.74 1.35 -3.64
C ASP A 255 24.30 0.24 -2.78
N VAL A 256 24.40 0.50 -1.48
CA VAL A 256 24.78 -0.51 -0.49
C VAL A 256 23.87 -0.39 0.72
N TRP A 257 23.37 -1.54 1.15
CA TRP A 257 22.51 -1.70 2.30
C TRP A 257 23.12 -2.72 3.25
N VAL A 258 23.07 -2.40 4.55
CA VAL A 258 23.32 -3.36 5.63
C VAL A 258 22.01 -3.62 6.36
N ALA A 259 21.76 -4.88 6.69
CA ALA A 259 20.51 -5.28 7.31
C ALA A 259 20.73 -6.35 8.36
N GLN A 260 19.91 -6.30 9.41
CA GLN A 260 19.80 -7.36 10.39
C GLN A 260 18.59 -8.23 10.06
N LEU A 261 18.61 -9.48 10.52
CA LEU A 261 17.40 -10.30 10.52
C LEU A 261 16.49 -9.83 11.66
N GLY A 262 15.19 -9.69 11.40
CA GLY A 262 14.23 -9.31 12.44
C GLY A 262 13.98 -10.45 13.42
N VAL A 263 13.25 -10.16 14.49
CA VAL A 263 12.73 -11.19 15.40
C VAL A 263 11.28 -11.47 14.97
N PRO A 264 10.93 -12.73 14.65
CA PRO A 264 9.55 -13.09 14.36
C PRO A 264 8.66 -12.75 15.55
N LEU A 265 7.60 -12.00 15.30
CA LEU A 265 6.60 -11.69 16.31
C LEU A 265 5.45 -12.68 16.14
N GLU A 266 5.21 -13.52 17.14
CA GLU A 266 3.97 -14.28 17.24
C GLU A 266 2.91 -13.37 17.81
N ILE A 267 2.30 -12.57 16.95
CA ILE A 267 1.21 -11.70 17.37
C ILE A 267 0.03 -12.00 16.48
N ASP A 268 -0.89 -12.77 17.04
CA ASP A 268 -2.18 -13.04 16.43
C ASP A 268 -3.06 -11.81 16.65
N LEU A 269 -3.16 -10.95 15.62
CA LEU A 269 -4.00 -9.75 15.65
C LEU A 269 -5.48 -10.08 15.86
N TRP A 270 -5.86 -11.35 15.69
CA TRP A 270 -7.26 -11.77 15.57
C TRP A 270 -7.68 -12.82 16.58
N ASN A 271 -6.78 -13.24 17.47
CA ASN A 271 -7.10 -14.19 18.53
C ASN A 271 -7.28 -13.48 19.88
N PRO A 272 -8.52 -13.16 20.28
CA PRO A 272 -8.82 -12.65 21.60
C PRO A 272 -8.74 -13.71 22.70
N ALA A 273 -8.26 -14.94 22.44
CA ALA A 273 -8.29 -16.05 23.40
C ALA A 273 -7.28 -15.95 24.57
N GLY A 274 -6.72 -14.78 24.84
CA GLY A 274 -6.22 -14.46 26.18
C GLY A 274 -7.31 -13.72 26.95
N LYS A 275 -8.04 -14.40 27.84
CA LYS A 275 -9.02 -13.82 28.79
C LYS A 275 -8.44 -12.76 29.78
N ALA A 276 -7.26 -12.22 29.49
CA ALA A 276 -6.62 -11.10 30.19
C ALA A 276 -5.86 -10.13 29.24
N ALA A 277 -5.97 -10.29 27.91
CA ALA A 277 -5.20 -9.53 26.91
C ALA A 277 -6.09 -8.64 26.01
N THR A 278 -7.35 -8.42 26.36
CA THR A 278 -8.24 -7.47 25.67
C THR A 278 -7.78 -6.00 25.77
N ASP A 279 -6.75 -5.71 26.57
CA ASP A 279 -6.31 -4.34 26.87
C ASP A 279 -5.00 -3.88 26.20
N SER A 280 -4.18 -4.75 25.60
CA SER A 280 -2.82 -4.34 25.14
C SER A 280 -2.48 -4.59 23.67
N THR A 281 -3.00 -5.63 23.01
CA THR A 281 -2.62 -5.95 21.63
C THR A 281 -3.33 -5.08 20.60
N SER A 282 -4.63 -4.80 20.75
CA SER A 282 -5.36 -3.86 19.88
C SER A 282 -4.84 -2.42 20.01
N GLY A 283 -4.30 -2.04 21.17
CA GLY A 283 -3.64 -0.74 21.41
C GLY A 283 -2.23 -0.63 20.81
N MET A 284 -1.41 -1.69 20.90
CA MET A 284 -0.02 -1.68 20.40
C MET A 284 0.11 -1.47 18.89
N TYR A 285 -0.84 -1.97 18.09
CA TYR A 285 -0.79 -1.83 16.62
C TYR A 285 -1.47 -0.59 16.06
N ARG A 286 -2.33 0.07 16.85
CA ARG A 286 -2.76 1.45 16.56
C ARG A 286 -1.57 2.41 16.56
N ALA A 287 -0.57 2.12 17.39
CA ALA A 287 0.72 2.81 17.46
C ALA A 287 1.79 2.24 16.50
N GLY A 288 1.57 1.10 15.86
CA GLY A 288 2.53 0.45 14.95
C GLY A 288 2.68 1.21 13.63
N ARG A 289 3.92 1.31 13.10
CA ARG A 289 4.16 1.98 11.80
C ARG A 289 3.54 1.26 10.61
N ASN A 290 3.49 -0.08 10.60
CA ASN A 290 3.09 -0.86 9.41
C ASN A 290 2.11 -2.00 9.79
N ILE A 291 0.94 -2.04 9.14
CA ILE A 291 -0.01 -3.17 9.23
C ILE A 291 0.32 -4.14 8.08
N PRO A 292 0.52 -5.45 8.32
CA PRO A 292 0.80 -6.39 7.24
C PRO A 292 -0.40 -6.54 6.29
N LEU A 293 -0.17 -6.54 4.98
CA LEU A 293 -1.24 -6.68 3.97
C LEU A 293 -2.08 -7.94 4.17
N SER A 294 -1.49 -9.05 4.61
CA SER A 294 -2.23 -10.31 4.86
C SER A 294 -3.32 -10.18 5.93
N GLU A 295 -3.20 -9.21 6.83
CA GLU A 295 -4.14 -8.99 7.92
C GLU A 295 -5.38 -8.24 7.44
N ILE A 296 -5.21 -7.26 6.55
CA ILE A 296 -6.31 -6.46 6.02
C ILE A 296 -6.89 -7.00 4.71
N ARG A 297 -6.14 -7.81 3.95
CA ARG A 297 -6.53 -8.34 2.64
C ARG A 297 -7.92 -9.02 2.61
N PRO A 298 -8.37 -9.73 3.66
CA PRO A 298 -9.74 -10.27 3.67
C PRO A 298 -10.84 -9.20 3.63
N TYR A 299 -10.53 -7.96 3.99
CA TYR A 299 -11.52 -6.89 4.23
C TYR A 299 -11.30 -5.68 3.34
N VAL A 300 -10.28 -5.69 2.48
CA VAL A 300 -9.86 -4.56 1.66
C VAL A 300 -9.86 -4.92 0.19
N ILE A 301 -10.32 -3.99 -0.64
CA ILE A 301 -10.11 -3.97 -2.08
C ILE A 301 -9.51 -2.63 -2.45
N ASP A 302 -8.36 -2.66 -3.09
CA ASP A 302 -7.58 -1.48 -3.45
C ASP A 302 -7.70 -1.14 -4.93
N ILE A 303 -8.08 0.09 -5.23
CA ILE A 303 -8.32 0.64 -6.57
C ILE A 303 -7.34 1.79 -6.82
N GLY A 304 -6.42 1.60 -7.75
CA GLY A 304 -5.45 2.61 -8.12
C GLY A 304 -5.94 3.56 -9.21
N ASN A 305 -4.95 4.17 -9.88
CA ASN A 305 -5.19 5.08 -11.00
C ASN A 305 -5.95 4.42 -12.15
N ASN A 306 -6.68 5.24 -12.91
CA ASN A 306 -7.58 4.82 -13.98
C ASN A 306 -8.74 3.93 -13.49
N GLY A 307 -8.99 3.89 -12.18
CA GLY A 307 -10.03 3.06 -11.59
C GLY A 307 -9.75 1.55 -11.70
N GLU A 308 -8.53 1.13 -12.02
CA GLU A 308 -8.13 -0.29 -12.03
C GLU A 308 -7.75 -0.76 -10.62
N LEU A 309 -7.66 -2.06 -10.37
CA LEU A 309 -7.12 -2.53 -9.08
C LEU A 309 -5.69 -2.05 -8.88
N SER A 310 -5.35 -1.55 -7.68
CA SER A 310 -3.98 -1.13 -7.42
C SER A 310 -3.02 -2.32 -7.47
N GLN A 311 -1.86 -2.08 -8.08
CA GLN A 311 -0.81 -3.05 -8.33
C GLN A 311 0.53 -2.65 -7.67
N SER A 312 0.59 -1.48 -7.05
CA SER A 312 1.78 -0.87 -6.44
C SER A 312 1.38 -0.16 -5.14
N GLY A 313 2.34 0.22 -4.29
CA GLY A 313 2.03 0.93 -3.04
C GLY A 313 2.26 0.10 -1.79
N GLU A 314 1.71 0.53 -0.65
CA GLU A 314 1.80 -0.23 0.61
C GLU A 314 0.82 -1.41 0.62
N TYR A 315 -0.35 -1.24 0.00
CA TYR A 315 -1.36 -2.28 -0.20
C TYR A 315 -1.68 -2.42 -1.69
N TRP A 316 -2.27 -3.56 -2.06
CA TRP A 316 -2.68 -3.84 -3.44
C TRP A 316 -3.71 -4.95 -3.46
N THR A 317 -4.44 -5.07 -4.57
CA THR A 317 -5.41 -6.16 -4.78
C THR A 317 -5.25 -6.78 -6.15
N THR A 318 -5.16 -8.11 -6.22
CA THR A 318 -5.17 -8.83 -7.49
C THR A 318 -6.56 -9.40 -7.80
N GLU A 319 -6.82 -9.72 -9.05
CA GLU A 319 -8.05 -10.42 -9.44
C GLU A 319 -8.21 -11.78 -8.73
N GLU A 320 -7.10 -12.49 -8.50
CA GLU A 320 -7.11 -13.74 -7.74
C GLU A 320 -7.48 -13.51 -6.26
N ASP A 321 -7.12 -12.34 -5.70
CA ASP A 321 -7.58 -11.96 -4.36
C ASP A 321 -9.09 -11.73 -4.35
N LEU A 322 -9.66 -11.09 -5.39
CA LEU A 322 -11.11 -10.95 -5.53
C LEU A 322 -11.82 -12.31 -5.66
N HIS A 323 -11.30 -13.20 -6.51
CA HIS A 323 -11.85 -14.55 -6.65
C HIS A 323 -11.85 -15.28 -5.30
N ARG A 324 -10.71 -15.31 -4.59
CA ARG A 324 -10.60 -15.91 -3.26
C ARG A 324 -11.51 -15.25 -2.23
N LEU A 325 -11.60 -13.93 -2.25
CA LEU A 325 -12.43 -13.14 -1.34
C LEU A 325 -13.90 -13.56 -1.43
N PHE A 326 -14.46 -13.60 -2.64
CA PHE A 326 -15.86 -13.93 -2.85
C PHE A 326 -16.13 -15.45 -2.80
N ALA A 327 -15.23 -16.29 -3.29
CA ALA A 327 -15.45 -17.73 -3.38
C ALA A 327 -15.15 -18.48 -2.07
N GLU A 328 -14.21 -18.00 -1.26
CA GLU A 328 -13.72 -18.72 -0.07
C GLU A 328 -13.88 -17.88 1.20
N THR A 329 -13.32 -16.67 1.23
CA THR A 329 -13.14 -15.88 2.45
C THR A 329 -14.47 -15.42 3.07
N ILE A 330 -15.30 -14.72 2.29
CA ILE A 330 -16.61 -14.23 2.77
C ILE A 330 -17.55 -15.41 3.10
N PRO A 331 -17.70 -16.44 2.24
CA PRO A 331 -18.53 -17.60 2.56
C PRO A 331 -18.10 -18.32 3.85
N ALA A 332 -16.79 -18.49 4.08
CA ALA A 332 -16.28 -19.12 5.29
C ALA A 332 -16.56 -18.27 6.54
N ALA A 333 -16.31 -16.96 6.47
CA ALA A 333 -16.53 -16.04 7.60
C ALA A 333 -18.01 -15.89 7.99
N THR A 334 -18.92 -16.09 7.04
CA THR A 334 -20.37 -15.87 7.22
C THR A 334 -21.18 -17.18 7.29
N ARG A 335 -20.51 -18.33 7.39
CA ARG A 335 -21.12 -19.67 7.32
C ARG A 335 -22.24 -19.87 8.35
N GLU A 336 -21.99 -19.44 9.59
CA GLU A 336 -22.89 -19.65 10.73
C GLU A 336 -23.89 -18.49 10.91
N TRP A 337 -23.97 -17.55 9.97
CA TRP A 337 -24.86 -16.40 10.07
C TRP A 337 -26.21 -16.67 9.43
N ASP A 338 -27.29 -16.42 10.18
CA ASP A 338 -28.67 -16.47 9.67
C ASP A 338 -28.87 -15.54 8.47
N LYS A 339 -28.23 -14.36 8.51
CA LYS A 339 -28.30 -13.35 7.46
C LYS A 339 -26.93 -12.78 7.18
N LYS A 340 -26.51 -12.86 5.92
CA LYS A 340 -25.16 -12.52 5.47
C LYS A 340 -25.14 -11.06 5.00
N ARG A 341 -24.80 -10.15 5.91
CA ARG A 341 -24.76 -8.71 5.63
C ARG A 341 -23.36 -8.31 5.19
N ILE A 342 -23.26 -7.75 3.99
CA ILE A 342 -22.03 -7.15 3.49
C ILE A 342 -22.17 -5.63 3.58
N MET A 343 -21.28 -5.01 4.36
CA MET A 343 -21.13 -3.56 4.39
C MET A 343 -20.01 -3.18 3.43
N LEU A 344 -20.37 -2.68 2.25
CA LEU A 344 -19.43 -2.08 1.31
C LEU A 344 -19.13 -0.65 1.78
N TYR A 345 -17.94 -0.44 2.34
CA TYR A 345 -17.47 0.86 2.81
C TYR A 345 -16.58 1.51 1.75
N LEU A 346 -16.98 2.66 1.20
CA LEU A 346 -16.19 3.41 0.22
C LEU A 346 -15.64 4.68 0.87
N HIS A 347 -14.33 4.76 1.07
CA HIS A 347 -13.73 5.86 1.83
C HIS A 347 -13.61 7.17 1.04
N GLY A 348 -13.41 8.28 1.75
CA GLY A 348 -13.18 9.60 1.16
C GLY A 348 -11.75 9.80 0.64
N GLY A 349 -11.55 10.77 -0.25
CA GLY A 349 -10.32 10.93 -1.03
C GLY A 349 -9.13 11.64 -0.35
N LEU A 350 -9.11 11.75 0.98
CA LEU A 350 -8.03 12.40 1.73
C LEU A 350 -7.39 11.46 2.77
N ASN A 351 -7.46 10.15 2.54
CA ASN A 351 -6.91 9.16 3.46
C ASN A 351 -5.68 8.52 2.85
N SER A 352 -4.60 8.43 3.63
CA SER A 352 -3.49 7.57 3.22
C SER A 352 -3.95 6.11 3.20
N GLU A 353 -3.32 5.30 2.35
CA GLU A 353 -3.45 3.83 2.36
C GLU A 353 -3.34 3.26 3.80
N ARG A 354 -2.45 3.83 4.60
CA ARG A 354 -2.23 3.46 6.00
C ARG A 354 -3.43 3.79 6.89
N ASP A 355 -4.03 4.97 6.74
CA ASP A 355 -5.21 5.36 7.51
C ASP A 355 -6.43 4.52 7.13
N ALA A 356 -6.57 4.18 5.84
CA ALA A 356 -7.59 3.25 5.37
C ALA A 356 -7.40 1.83 5.95
N ALA A 357 -6.16 1.34 6.07
CA ALA A 357 -5.85 0.07 6.71
C ALA A 357 -6.19 0.06 8.22
N LYS A 358 -5.79 1.10 8.96
CA LYS A 358 -6.14 1.28 10.38
C LYS A 358 -7.65 1.26 10.60
N ARG A 359 -8.39 1.99 9.76
CA ARG A 359 -9.85 2.05 9.81
C ARG A 359 -10.50 0.70 9.53
N THR A 360 -9.97 -0.06 8.57
CA THR A 360 -10.48 -1.41 8.29
C THR A 360 -10.35 -2.34 9.50
N ILE A 361 -9.21 -2.34 10.19
CA ILE A 361 -9.03 -3.12 11.42
C ILE A 361 -10.05 -2.73 12.47
N ALA A 362 -10.29 -1.43 12.64
CA ALA A 362 -11.21 -0.92 13.61
C ALA A 362 -12.67 -1.31 13.38
N PHE A 363 -13.10 -1.26 12.12
CA PHE A 363 -14.46 -1.65 11.74
C PHE A 363 -14.66 -3.14 11.93
N ARG A 364 -13.66 -3.96 11.60
CA ARG A 364 -13.74 -5.42 11.57
C ARG A 364 -14.41 -6.00 12.81
N ASP A 365 -13.82 -5.83 13.98
CA ASP A 365 -14.26 -6.60 15.14
C ASP A 365 -15.66 -6.18 15.61
N VAL A 366 -16.01 -4.90 15.46
CA VAL A 366 -17.34 -4.40 15.81
C VAL A 366 -18.36 -4.90 14.78
N CYS A 367 -18.07 -4.80 13.49
CA CYS A 367 -18.97 -5.29 12.44
C CYS A 367 -19.19 -6.81 12.52
N LEU A 368 -18.12 -7.61 12.66
CA LEU A 368 -18.22 -9.07 12.76
C LEU A 368 -19.00 -9.52 14.00
N ALA A 369 -18.83 -8.84 15.14
CA ALA A 369 -19.62 -9.11 16.35
C ALA A 369 -21.13 -8.84 16.17
N ASN A 370 -21.51 -8.11 15.11
CA ASN A 370 -22.89 -7.83 14.72
C ASN A 370 -23.33 -8.61 13.47
N ASN A 371 -22.59 -9.64 13.03
CA ASN A 371 -22.84 -10.39 11.79
C ASN A 371 -22.91 -9.47 10.55
N ILE A 372 -21.98 -8.53 10.47
CA ILE A 372 -21.75 -7.65 9.32
C ILE A 372 -20.32 -7.88 8.85
N TYR A 373 -20.14 -8.22 7.58
CA TYR A 373 -18.83 -8.33 6.97
C TYR A 373 -18.44 -6.96 6.40
N PRO A 374 -17.43 -6.27 6.95
CA PRO A 374 -16.98 -4.99 6.42
C PRO A 374 -16.04 -5.24 5.24
N LEU A 375 -16.46 -4.80 4.06
CA LEU A 375 -15.64 -4.79 2.84
C LEU A 375 -15.30 -3.34 2.49
N CYS A 376 -14.08 -2.91 2.78
CA CYS A 376 -13.59 -1.57 2.54
C CYS A 376 -12.98 -1.48 1.14
N VAL A 377 -13.52 -0.59 0.31
CA VAL A 377 -12.88 -0.18 -0.94
C VAL A 377 -11.96 0.98 -0.61
N MET A 378 -10.66 0.73 -0.75
CA MET A 378 -9.64 1.77 -0.77
C MET A 378 -9.30 2.18 -2.18
N TRP A 379 -8.94 3.44 -2.34
CA TRP A 379 -8.49 3.94 -3.62
C TRP A 379 -7.38 4.96 -3.47
N GLU A 380 -6.38 4.85 -4.34
CA GLU A 380 -5.23 5.73 -4.33
C GLU A 380 -5.70 7.15 -4.69
N THR A 381 -5.60 8.03 -3.72
CA THR A 381 -5.73 9.47 -3.94
C THR A 381 -4.34 10.10 -3.91
N GLY A 382 -3.31 9.41 -4.42
CA GLY A 382 -1.90 9.76 -4.31
C GLY A 382 -1.53 11.25 -4.42
N PRO A 383 -2.24 12.09 -5.20
CA PRO A 383 -2.06 13.54 -5.17
C PRO A 383 -2.69 14.24 -3.94
N LEU A 384 -3.91 13.88 -3.54
CA LEU A 384 -4.72 14.56 -2.51
C LEU A 384 -4.24 14.33 -1.07
N GLU A 385 -3.44 13.30 -0.81
CA GLU A 385 -2.72 13.13 0.47
C GLU A 385 -1.86 14.35 0.81
N THR A 386 -1.34 14.99 -0.23
CA THR A 386 -0.59 16.22 -0.13
C THR A 386 -1.47 17.44 0.08
N LEU A 387 -2.80 17.41 -0.07
CA LEU A 387 -3.61 18.64 -0.07
C LEU A 387 -3.51 19.40 1.25
N GLY A 388 -3.49 18.73 2.41
CA GLY A 388 -3.31 19.40 3.71
C GLY A 388 -1.91 20.02 3.89
N GLY A 389 -0.86 19.30 3.48
CA GLY A 389 0.52 19.76 3.54
C GLY A 389 0.87 20.81 2.47
N VAL A 390 0.37 20.63 1.25
CA VAL A 390 0.48 21.54 0.10
C VAL A 390 -0.34 22.80 0.33
N LEU A 391 -1.54 22.71 0.91
CA LEU A 391 -2.25 23.90 1.39
C LEU A 391 -1.36 24.63 2.40
N GLY A 392 -0.86 23.95 3.44
CA GLY A 392 0.09 24.50 4.41
C GLY A 392 1.30 25.22 3.77
N ASP A 393 2.01 24.55 2.87
CA ASP A 393 3.22 25.06 2.19
C ASP A 393 2.92 26.14 1.14
N MET A 394 1.76 26.08 0.49
CA MET A 394 1.26 27.13 -0.40
C MET A 394 0.88 28.38 0.40
N PHE A 395 0.45 28.23 1.65
CA PHE A 395 0.11 29.36 2.50
C PHE A 395 1.33 30.09 3.04
N THR A 396 2.46 29.40 3.29
CA THR A 396 3.75 30.07 3.53
C THR A 396 4.10 31.00 2.37
N LYS A 397 3.87 30.56 1.12
CA LYS A 397 4.10 31.36 -0.10
C LYS A 397 3.00 32.39 -0.38
N ALA A 398 1.76 32.16 0.07
CA ALA A 398 0.64 33.09 -0.11
C ALA A 398 0.72 34.25 0.89
N ASP A 399 1.13 34.00 2.14
CA ASP A 399 1.44 35.06 3.12
C ASP A 399 2.61 35.93 2.62
N GLU A 400 3.62 35.33 1.99
CA GLU A 400 4.73 36.06 1.34
C GLU A 400 4.27 36.92 0.15
N ARG A 401 3.34 36.42 -0.68
CA ARG A 401 2.78 37.17 -1.83
C ARG A 401 1.74 38.21 -1.44
N ALA A 402 1.04 38.03 -0.32
CA ALA A 402 -0.05 38.88 0.09
C ALA A 402 0.40 40.24 0.65
N GLY A 403 1.69 40.47 0.87
CA GLY A 403 2.20 41.75 1.38
C GLY A 403 1.54 42.11 2.71
N GLY A 404 2.16 41.68 3.82
CA GLY A 404 1.64 41.91 5.17
C GLY A 404 1.18 43.36 5.37
N GLY A 405 -0.13 43.56 5.53
CA GLY A 405 -0.69 44.86 5.90
C GLY A 405 -2.11 45.22 5.44
N PHE A 406 -2.74 44.53 4.47
CA PHE A 406 -4.02 45.02 3.89
C PHE A 406 -5.28 44.15 4.07
N MET A 407 -5.20 42.92 4.58
CA MET A 407 -6.35 42.00 4.64
C MET A 407 -6.62 41.34 6.01
N GLU A 408 -6.17 41.94 7.12
CA GLU A 408 -6.42 41.40 8.47
C GLU A 408 -7.89 41.48 8.93
N GLY A 409 -8.75 42.26 8.26
CA GLY A 409 -10.13 42.53 8.69
C GLY A 409 -11.27 41.83 7.93
N MET A 410 -11.01 41.12 6.81
CA MET A 410 -12.08 40.58 5.95
C MET A 410 -11.93 39.06 5.69
N ARG A 411 -12.52 38.26 6.58
CA ARG A 411 -12.52 36.77 6.52
C ARG A 411 -12.94 36.20 5.15
N GLU A 412 -14.00 36.75 4.55
CA GLU A 412 -14.51 36.27 3.25
C GLU A 412 -13.55 36.56 2.08
N ALA A 413 -12.84 37.69 2.12
CA ALA A 413 -11.88 38.04 1.07
C ALA A 413 -10.61 37.17 1.16
N LYS A 414 -10.20 36.82 2.39
CA LYS A 414 -9.14 35.84 2.64
C LYS A 414 -9.51 34.46 2.11
N ASP A 415 -10.70 33.95 2.45
CA ASP A 415 -11.17 32.64 1.97
C ASP A 415 -11.24 32.59 0.43
N ARG A 416 -11.68 33.68 -0.21
CA ARG A 416 -11.70 33.78 -1.67
C ARG A 416 -10.30 33.75 -2.30
N MET A 417 -9.31 34.41 -1.68
CA MET A 417 -7.93 34.36 -2.15
C MET A 417 -7.35 32.94 -2.03
N ILE A 418 -7.67 32.25 -0.93
CA ILE A 418 -7.30 30.85 -0.70
C ILE A 418 -7.90 29.95 -1.79
N GLU A 419 -9.20 30.08 -2.07
CA GLU A 419 -9.90 29.33 -3.13
C GLU A 419 -9.21 29.50 -4.49
N ILE A 420 -8.94 30.75 -4.89
CA ILE A 420 -8.28 31.08 -6.17
C ILE A 420 -6.86 30.52 -6.24
N THR A 421 -6.13 30.56 -5.12
CA THR A 421 -4.73 30.10 -5.07
C THR A 421 -4.65 28.56 -5.11
N ALA A 422 -5.61 27.88 -4.48
CA ALA A 422 -5.66 26.42 -4.43
C ALA A 422 -6.21 25.79 -5.73
N ALA A 423 -7.13 26.47 -6.44
CA ALA A 423 -7.82 25.95 -7.62
C ALA A 423 -6.92 25.35 -8.72
N PRO A 424 -5.79 25.99 -9.14
CA PRO A 424 -4.95 25.47 -10.22
C PRO A 424 -4.25 24.14 -9.90
N ILE A 425 -4.17 23.77 -8.62
CA ILE A 425 -3.55 22.52 -8.16
C ILE A 425 -4.65 21.53 -7.75
N GLY A 426 -5.55 21.93 -6.86
CA GLY A 426 -6.59 21.03 -6.34
C GLY A 426 -7.69 20.68 -7.34
N GLY A 427 -8.02 21.57 -8.29
CA GLY A 427 -9.02 21.30 -9.34
C GLY A 427 -8.64 20.10 -10.22
N PRO A 428 -7.45 20.08 -10.85
CA PRO A 428 -6.99 18.92 -11.61
C PRO A 428 -6.97 17.61 -10.82
N MET A 429 -6.50 17.64 -9.56
CA MET A 429 -6.46 16.46 -8.69
C MET A 429 -7.85 15.95 -8.34
N TRP A 430 -8.79 16.86 -8.07
CA TRP A 430 -10.19 16.55 -7.83
C TRP A 430 -10.84 15.92 -9.06
N SER A 431 -10.59 16.49 -10.25
CA SER A 431 -11.08 15.94 -11.52
C SER A 431 -10.53 14.56 -11.82
N GLU A 432 -9.24 14.32 -11.58
CA GLU A 432 -8.62 12.98 -11.71
C GLU A 432 -9.28 11.97 -10.78
N MET A 433 -9.57 12.34 -9.53
CA MET A 433 -10.26 11.47 -8.57
C MET A 433 -11.70 11.15 -9.03
N LYS A 434 -12.45 12.14 -9.56
CA LYS A 434 -13.77 11.90 -10.16
C LYS A 434 -13.67 10.96 -11.37
N GLU A 435 -12.66 11.15 -12.21
CA GLU A 435 -12.42 10.29 -13.36
C GLU A 435 -12.07 8.85 -12.95
N ASN A 436 -11.22 8.65 -11.94
CA ASN A 436 -10.93 7.34 -11.37
C ASN A 436 -12.20 6.67 -10.81
N SER A 437 -13.11 7.44 -10.20
CA SER A 437 -14.42 6.97 -9.73
C SER A 437 -15.27 6.39 -10.84
N TRP A 438 -15.40 7.14 -11.93
CA TRP A 438 -16.15 6.72 -13.10
C TRP A 438 -15.49 5.50 -13.76
N ARG A 439 -14.19 5.55 -14.02
CA ARG A 439 -13.45 4.44 -14.68
C ARG A 439 -13.45 3.16 -13.85
N ALA A 440 -13.54 3.23 -12.53
CA ALA A 440 -13.69 2.04 -11.69
C ALA A 440 -14.98 1.28 -12.00
N SER A 441 -16.03 1.97 -12.45
CA SER A 441 -17.32 1.39 -12.82
C SER A 441 -17.51 1.24 -14.33
N ASP A 442 -16.80 2.00 -15.15
CA ASP A 442 -16.96 2.00 -16.62
C ASP A 442 -15.62 2.03 -17.35
N HIS A 443 -14.80 1.00 -17.11
CA HIS A 443 -13.56 0.80 -17.85
C HIS A 443 -13.85 0.09 -19.17
N ARG A 444 -13.38 0.66 -20.30
CA ARG A 444 -13.60 0.10 -21.65
C ARG A 444 -13.10 -1.33 -21.83
N GLN A 445 -12.06 -1.71 -21.09
CA GLN A 445 -11.47 -3.06 -21.14
C GLN A 445 -12.07 -4.01 -20.09
N GLY A 446 -13.09 -3.59 -19.32
CA GLY A 446 -13.67 -4.39 -18.24
C GLY A 446 -12.74 -4.60 -17.04
N LYS A 447 -11.79 -3.68 -16.84
CA LYS A 447 -10.76 -3.73 -15.78
C LYS A 447 -11.06 -2.80 -14.60
N GLY A 448 -12.19 -2.10 -14.60
CA GLY A 448 -12.56 -1.19 -13.53
C GLY A 448 -12.76 -1.96 -12.23
N GLY A 449 -12.23 -1.48 -11.11
CA GLY A 449 -12.27 -2.17 -9.82
C GLY A 449 -13.70 -2.54 -9.40
N MET A 450 -14.69 -1.66 -9.59
CA MET A 450 -16.09 -1.96 -9.31
C MET A 450 -16.70 -2.94 -10.31
N GLN A 451 -16.30 -2.91 -11.59
CA GLN A 451 -16.69 -3.93 -12.58
C GLN A 451 -16.17 -5.31 -12.17
N LEU A 452 -14.91 -5.39 -11.73
CA LEU A 452 -14.26 -6.63 -11.30
C LEU A 452 -14.89 -7.16 -10.00
N ILE A 453 -15.12 -6.30 -9.00
CA ILE A 453 -15.85 -6.63 -7.77
C ILE A 453 -17.19 -7.29 -8.11
N ALA A 454 -17.98 -6.64 -8.96
CA ALA A 454 -19.29 -7.14 -9.32
C ALA A 454 -19.24 -8.45 -10.10
N ARG A 455 -18.28 -8.60 -11.02
CA ARG A 455 -18.06 -9.82 -11.77
C ARG A 455 -17.76 -11.01 -10.85
N TYR A 456 -16.78 -10.88 -9.95
CA TYR A 456 -16.41 -11.95 -9.03
C TYR A 456 -17.50 -12.24 -7.99
N ALA A 457 -18.23 -11.22 -7.53
CA ALA A 457 -19.41 -11.43 -6.68
C ALA A 457 -20.51 -12.21 -7.42
N LEU A 458 -20.79 -11.87 -8.69
CA LEU A 458 -21.78 -12.56 -9.53
C LEU A 458 -21.37 -13.99 -9.88
N GLU A 459 -20.09 -14.30 -9.99
CA GLU A 459 -19.62 -15.68 -10.21
C GLU A 459 -20.02 -16.62 -9.07
N VAL A 460 -20.07 -16.10 -7.84
CA VAL A 460 -20.48 -16.84 -6.64
C VAL A 460 -22.00 -16.80 -6.46
N LEU A 461 -22.59 -15.61 -6.54
CA LEU A 461 -24.03 -15.41 -6.34
C LEU A 461 -24.87 -16.01 -7.47
N GLY A 462 -24.36 -16.02 -8.71
CA GLY A 462 -25.04 -16.60 -9.88
C GLY A 462 -25.17 -18.12 -9.79
N LYS A 463 -24.27 -18.79 -9.07
CA LYS A 463 -24.34 -20.23 -8.77
C LYS A 463 -25.27 -20.54 -7.58
N ALA A 464 -25.64 -19.54 -6.79
CA ALA A 464 -26.46 -19.70 -5.59
C ALA A 464 -27.95 -19.81 -5.93
N SER A 465 -28.65 -20.71 -5.24
CA SER A 465 -30.11 -20.84 -5.34
C SER A 465 -30.80 -19.52 -4.95
N LYS A 466 -32.03 -19.30 -5.42
CA LYS A 466 -32.81 -18.11 -5.07
C LYS A 466 -32.94 -17.95 -3.54
N ALA A 467 -33.24 -19.05 -2.84
CA ALA A 467 -33.33 -19.06 -1.38
C ALA A 467 -32.00 -18.70 -0.69
N SER A 468 -30.86 -19.14 -1.26
CA SER A 468 -29.54 -18.75 -0.75
C SER A 468 -29.30 -17.25 -0.92
N ARG A 469 -29.62 -16.70 -2.10
CA ARG A 469 -29.49 -15.26 -2.42
C ARG A 469 -30.37 -14.37 -1.54
N GLU A 470 -31.56 -14.81 -1.17
CA GLU A 470 -32.46 -14.10 -0.24
C GLU A 470 -31.86 -13.95 1.18
N GLY A 471 -30.88 -14.80 1.54
CA GLY A 471 -30.12 -14.71 2.78
C GLY A 471 -29.00 -13.66 2.78
N TRP A 472 -28.70 -13.03 1.64
CA TRP A 472 -27.65 -12.00 1.52
C TRP A 472 -28.24 -10.59 1.47
N GLU A 473 -27.59 -9.66 2.15
CA GLU A 473 -27.92 -8.24 2.12
C GLU A 473 -26.68 -7.42 1.80
N LEU A 474 -26.82 -6.46 0.89
CA LEU A 474 -25.82 -5.45 0.61
C LEU A 474 -26.21 -4.14 1.30
N HIS A 475 -25.25 -3.54 1.99
CA HIS A 475 -25.35 -2.25 2.63
C HIS A 475 -24.18 -1.39 2.15
N VAL A 476 -24.47 -0.19 1.64
CA VAL A 476 -23.44 0.74 1.16
C VAL A 476 -23.28 1.86 2.17
N VAL A 477 -22.04 2.12 2.55
CA VAL A 477 -21.65 3.25 3.37
C VAL A 477 -20.54 3.98 2.63
N ALA A 478 -20.74 5.25 2.30
CA ALA A 478 -19.74 6.01 1.55
C ALA A 478 -19.44 7.34 2.21
N HIS A 479 -18.17 7.71 2.27
CA HIS A 479 -17.72 8.95 2.88
C HIS A 479 -17.15 9.90 1.82
N SER A 480 -17.59 11.16 1.82
CA SER A 480 -17.05 12.22 0.96
C SER A 480 -17.03 11.79 -0.51
N ALA A 481 -15.88 11.77 -1.18
CA ALA A 481 -15.72 11.32 -2.55
C ALA A 481 -16.23 9.90 -2.83
N GLY A 482 -16.30 9.03 -1.81
CA GLY A 482 -16.90 7.69 -1.94
C GLY A 482 -18.35 7.72 -2.44
N SER A 483 -19.08 8.83 -2.25
CA SER A 483 -20.42 8.99 -2.82
C SER A 483 -20.42 9.08 -4.36
N ILE A 484 -19.34 9.62 -4.94
CA ILE A 484 -19.14 9.73 -6.40
C ILE A 484 -18.93 8.33 -6.98
N LEU A 485 -17.99 7.57 -6.40
CA LEU A 485 -17.76 6.16 -6.74
C LEU A 485 -19.03 5.33 -6.59
N THR A 486 -19.78 5.54 -5.51
CA THR A 486 -21.06 4.85 -5.28
C THR A 486 -22.07 5.13 -6.38
N ALA A 487 -22.25 6.40 -6.79
CA ALA A 487 -23.20 6.75 -7.84
C ALA A 487 -22.86 6.08 -9.18
N HIS A 488 -21.59 6.07 -9.57
CA HIS A 488 -21.16 5.37 -10.79
C HIS A 488 -21.24 3.84 -10.66
N ALA A 489 -21.12 3.29 -9.45
CA ALA A 489 -21.23 1.86 -9.21
C ALA A 489 -22.67 1.32 -9.17
N MET A 490 -23.70 2.18 -9.17
CA MET A 490 -25.11 1.76 -9.11
C MET A 490 -25.52 0.67 -10.12
N PRO A 491 -25.13 0.72 -11.41
CA PRO A 491 -25.44 -0.34 -12.37
C PRO A 491 -24.90 -1.70 -11.92
N HIS A 492 -23.77 -1.74 -11.22
CA HIS A 492 -23.15 -2.96 -10.73
C HIS A 492 -23.82 -3.44 -9.45
N LEU A 493 -23.98 -2.56 -8.47
CA LEU A 493 -24.52 -2.90 -7.15
C LEU A 493 -25.96 -3.39 -7.22
N THR A 494 -26.79 -2.76 -8.07
CA THR A 494 -28.20 -3.14 -8.22
C THR A 494 -28.41 -4.43 -9.02
N ASN A 495 -27.41 -4.86 -9.80
CA ASN A 495 -27.48 -6.06 -10.64
C ASN A 495 -26.83 -7.30 -10.01
N LEU A 496 -26.36 -7.23 -8.76
CA LEU A 496 -25.75 -8.38 -8.05
C LEU A 496 -26.72 -9.53 -7.75
N GLY A 497 -28.03 -9.31 -7.89
CA GLY A 497 -29.05 -10.32 -7.60
C GLY A 497 -29.26 -10.59 -6.10
N ILE A 498 -28.78 -9.68 -5.24
CA ILE A 498 -29.04 -9.63 -3.79
C ILE A 498 -29.66 -8.27 -3.42
N ALA A 499 -30.31 -8.17 -2.26
CA ALA A 499 -31.00 -6.95 -1.88
C ALA A 499 -30.03 -5.85 -1.42
N LEU A 500 -30.02 -4.70 -2.11
CA LEU A 500 -29.42 -3.46 -1.62
C LEU A 500 -30.37 -2.83 -0.58
N LYS A 501 -30.05 -3.02 0.71
CA LYS A 501 -30.96 -2.69 1.81
C LYS A 501 -30.82 -1.26 2.31
N THR A 502 -29.61 -0.76 2.44
CA THR A 502 -29.35 0.60 2.92
C THR A 502 -28.24 1.25 2.12
N VAL A 503 -28.39 2.54 1.81
CA VAL A 503 -27.30 3.40 1.35
C VAL A 503 -27.17 4.55 2.33
N GLN A 504 -25.95 4.80 2.80
CA GLN A 504 -25.66 5.78 3.85
C GLN A 504 -24.44 6.61 3.46
N PHE A 505 -24.55 7.93 3.52
CA PHE A 505 -23.51 8.85 3.09
C PHE A 505 -23.06 9.76 4.23
N PHE A 506 -21.76 9.75 4.51
CA PHE A 506 -21.11 10.73 5.36
C PHE A 506 -20.58 11.87 4.48
N ALA A 507 -21.03 13.11 4.74
CA ALA A 507 -20.58 14.32 4.05
C ALA A 507 -20.39 14.14 2.52
N PRO A 508 -21.39 13.64 1.77
CA PRO A 508 -21.20 13.21 0.38
C PRO A 508 -20.69 14.35 -0.50
N ALA A 509 -19.53 14.16 -1.14
CA ALA A 509 -18.90 15.19 -1.95
C ALA A 509 -19.37 15.19 -3.42
N ILE A 510 -20.28 14.28 -3.79
CA ILE A 510 -20.90 14.24 -5.10
C ILE A 510 -21.69 15.53 -5.37
N ARG A 511 -21.64 16.01 -6.60
CA ARG A 511 -22.46 17.14 -7.03
C ARG A 511 -23.95 16.76 -7.05
N ALA A 512 -24.80 17.72 -6.76
CA ALA A 512 -26.25 17.49 -6.72
C ALA A 512 -26.82 17.06 -8.09
N ASP A 513 -26.26 17.55 -9.19
CA ASP A 513 -26.65 17.12 -10.55
C ASP A 513 -26.14 15.72 -10.89
N GLU A 514 -24.88 15.39 -10.58
CA GLU A 514 -24.36 14.02 -10.75
C GLU A 514 -25.17 12.99 -9.94
N PHE A 515 -25.61 13.33 -8.73
CA PHE A 515 -26.52 12.48 -7.97
C PHE A 515 -27.86 12.26 -8.69
N LYS A 516 -28.45 13.33 -9.25
CA LYS A 516 -29.69 13.26 -10.02
C LYS A 516 -29.54 12.45 -11.31
N GLU A 517 -28.37 12.50 -11.93
CA GLU A 517 -28.09 11.80 -13.16
C GLU A 517 -27.81 10.31 -12.93
N HIS A 518 -26.94 9.98 -11.98
CA HIS A 518 -26.38 8.63 -11.86
C HIS A 518 -27.03 7.77 -10.78
N MET A 519 -27.67 8.37 -9.76
CA MET A 519 -28.22 7.62 -8.63
C MET A 519 -29.73 7.74 -8.48
N LEU A 520 -30.30 8.93 -8.70
CA LEU A 520 -31.74 9.16 -8.54
C LEU A 520 -32.64 8.26 -9.40
N PRO A 521 -32.30 7.87 -10.65
CA PRO A 521 -33.13 6.95 -11.43
C PRO A 521 -33.35 5.60 -10.73
N TYR A 522 -32.29 5.05 -10.10
CA TYR A 522 -32.37 3.80 -9.33
C TYR A 522 -33.15 3.95 -8.03
N VAL A 523 -33.17 5.14 -7.46
CA VAL A 523 -33.98 5.45 -6.27
C VAL A 523 -35.47 5.53 -6.64
N GLN A 524 -35.78 6.13 -7.80
CA GLN A 524 -37.15 6.30 -8.26
C GLN A 524 -37.81 4.99 -8.71
N ASP A 525 -37.04 4.08 -9.31
CA ASP A 525 -37.54 2.76 -9.74
C ASP A 525 -37.49 1.68 -8.64
N GLY A 526 -36.96 2.01 -7.46
CA GLY A 526 -36.93 1.14 -6.29
C GLY A 526 -35.79 0.12 -6.26
N ARG A 527 -34.86 0.14 -7.22
CA ARG A 527 -33.66 -0.73 -7.19
C ARG A 527 -32.62 -0.28 -6.17
N CYS A 528 -32.62 1.00 -5.81
CA CYS A 528 -31.78 1.57 -4.76
C CYS A 528 -32.66 2.18 -3.66
N PRO A 529 -32.39 1.92 -2.36
CA PRO A 529 -33.07 2.61 -1.29
C PRO A 529 -32.66 4.10 -1.32
N ARG A 530 -33.53 4.97 -0.77
CA ARG A 530 -33.17 6.38 -0.57
C ARG A 530 -31.93 6.45 0.35
N PRO A 531 -30.90 7.26 0.01
CA PRO A 531 -29.74 7.37 0.86
C PRO A 531 -30.07 8.12 2.15
N THR A 532 -29.54 7.65 3.27
CA THR A 532 -29.46 8.44 4.51
C THR A 532 -28.22 9.31 4.46
N LEU A 533 -28.34 10.61 4.72
CA LEU A 533 -27.23 11.56 4.68
C LEU A 533 -26.88 12.00 6.09
N TYR A 534 -25.59 12.05 6.40
CA TYR A 534 -25.03 12.66 7.60
C TYR A 534 -24.23 13.89 7.17
N VAL A 535 -24.64 15.07 7.61
CA VAL A 535 -24.08 16.35 7.16
C VAL A 535 -23.76 17.26 8.34
N LEU A 536 -22.83 18.19 8.18
CA LEU A 536 -22.59 19.24 9.17
C LEU A 536 -23.77 20.22 9.21
N ASN A 537 -23.94 20.89 10.35
CA ASN A 537 -24.85 22.03 10.41
C ASN A 537 -24.22 23.28 9.78
N GLU A 538 -25.02 24.31 9.50
CA GLU A 538 -24.54 25.50 8.78
C GLU A 538 -23.46 26.27 9.54
N GLU A 539 -23.52 26.30 10.88
CA GLU A 539 -22.49 26.94 11.70
C GLU A 539 -21.15 26.21 11.55
N GLN A 540 -21.16 24.88 11.67
CA GLN A 540 -19.98 24.03 11.50
C GLN A 540 -19.39 24.16 10.09
N GLU A 541 -20.22 24.16 9.04
CA GLU A 541 -19.82 24.35 7.65
C GLU A 541 -19.08 25.68 7.41
N ARG A 542 -19.48 26.73 8.14
CA ARG A 542 -18.91 28.09 8.06
C ARG A 542 -17.89 28.37 9.17
N SER A 543 -17.55 27.37 9.98
CA SER A 543 -16.53 27.48 11.03
C SER A 543 -15.17 27.05 10.52
N LYS A 544 -14.10 27.49 11.19
CA LYS A 544 -12.74 27.09 10.84
C LYS A 544 -12.55 25.62 11.19
N ASP A 545 -12.48 24.77 10.17
CA ASP A 545 -12.02 23.39 10.34
C ASP A 545 -10.51 23.40 10.62
N LYS A 546 -10.10 22.85 11.76
CA LYS A 546 -8.69 22.81 12.15
C LYS A 546 -7.84 21.99 11.17
N SER A 547 -8.44 21.03 10.46
CA SER A 547 -7.72 20.24 9.45
C SER A 547 -7.46 21.01 8.15
N MET A 548 -8.10 22.17 7.96
CA MET A 548 -8.01 22.98 6.74
C MET A 548 -7.05 24.17 6.85
N GLY A 549 -6.22 24.20 7.90
CA GLY A 549 -5.20 25.23 8.10
C GLY A 549 -5.81 26.64 8.22
N PRO A 550 -5.45 27.61 7.36
CA PRO A 550 -5.97 28.97 7.41
C PRO A 550 -7.31 29.19 6.69
N TYR A 551 -7.85 28.20 5.97
CA TYR A 551 -9.15 28.32 5.31
C TYR A 551 -10.28 28.39 6.35
N GLY A 552 -11.14 29.40 6.23
CA GLY A 552 -12.14 29.75 7.23
C GLY A 552 -13.43 28.93 7.19
N LYS A 553 -13.58 28.00 6.24
CA LYS A 553 -14.78 27.19 6.03
C LYS A 553 -14.43 25.70 5.95
N SER A 554 -15.44 24.88 5.76
CA SER A 554 -15.30 23.43 5.63
C SER A 554 -14.62 23.01 4.32
N LEU A 555 -14.09 21.77 4.28
CA LEU A 555 -13.51 21.19 3.07
C LEU A 555 -14.48 21.19 1.87
N LEU A 556 -15.76 20.87 2.07
CA LEU A 556 -16.73 20.85 0.95
C LEU A 556 -16.99 22.24 0.39
N TRP A 557 -16.85 23.30 1.19
CA TRP A 557 -16.84 24.67 0.66
C TRP A 557 -15.64 24.93 -0.26
N LEU A 558 -14.45 24.43 0.09
CA LEU A 558 -13.27 24.53 -0.79
C LEU A 558 -13.47 23.75 -2.08
N VAL A 559 -14.05 22.54 -2.02
CA VAL A 559 -14.40 21.75 -3.21
C VAL A 559 -15.38 22.52 -4.09
N SER A 560 -16.52 22.94 -3.53
CA SER A 560 -17.58 23.70 -4.21
C SER A 560 -17.06 24.99 -4.86
N ASN A 561 -16.14 25.71 -4.20
CA ASN A 561 -15.73 27.04 -4.62
C ASN A 561 -14.43 27.07 -5.41
N GLY A 562 -13.54 26.10 -5.21
CA GLY A 562 -12.19 26.11 -5.73
C GLY A 562 -11.85 24.92 -6.63
N PHE A 563 -12.44 23.73 -6.44
CA PHE A 563 -12.03 22.53 -7.19
C PHE A 563 -13.03 22.06 -8.24
N GLU A 564 -14.28 22.52 -8.16
CA GLU A 564 -15.26 22.33 -9.23
C GLU A 564 -15.14 23.38 -10.33
N ASP A 565 -15.63 23.05 -11.53
CA ASP A 565 -15.55 23.90 -12.73
C ASP A 565 -16.16 25.30 -12.53
N ARG A 566 -17.12 25.41 -11.61
CA ARG A 566 -17.79 26.67 -11.26
C ARG A 566 -17.76 26.86 -9.75
N ARG A 567 -17.39 28.07 -9.32
CA ARG A 567 -17.48 28.46 -7.92
C ARG A 567 -18.94 28.40 -7.43
N GLY A 568 -19.16 27.76 -6.28
CA GLY A 568 -20.50 27.58 -5.72
C GLY A 568 -21.26 26.42 -6.36
N THR A 569 -20.54 25.41 -6.89
CA THR A 569 -21.17 24.22 -7.44
C THR A 569 -21.92 23.47 -6.33
N PRO A 570 -23.22 23.16 -6.51
CA PRO A 570 -24.00 22.48 -5.49
C PRO A 570 -23.47 21.07 -5.15
N ILE A 571 -23.02 20.89 -3.91
CA ILE A 571 -22.56 19.60 -3.37
C ILE A 571 -23.62 18.99 -2.46
N LEU A 572 -23.91 17.70 -2.65
CA LEU A 572 -24.98 16.98 -1.95
C LEU A 572 -24.80 16.97 -0.43
N GLY A 573 -23.56 16.92 0.05
CA GLY A 573 -23.22 16.84 1.48
C GLY A 573 -23.37 18.14 2.26
N MET A 574 -23.78 19.23 1.60
CA MET A 574 -23.95 20.53 2.23
C MET A 574 -25.44 20.87 2.33
N LYS A 575 -25.95 20.98 3.56
CA LYS A 575 -27.36 21.30 3.82
C LYS A 575 -27.84 22.56 3.07
N HIS A 576 -26.97 23.58 2.98
CA HIS A 576 -27.23 24.81 2.24
C HIS A 576 -27.68 24.57 0.79
N PHE A 577 -27.04 23.65 0.08
CA PHE A 577 -27.39 23.32 -1.30
C PHE A 577 -28.59 22.39 -1.41
N ILE A 578 -28.79 21.49 -0.43
CA ILE A 578 -30.01 20.67 -0.34
C ILE A 578 -31.24 21.58 -0.19
N ASP A 579 -31.21 22.51 0.77
CA ASP A 579 -32.35 23.40 1.05
C ASP A 579 -32.66 24.33 -0.13
N GLY A 580 -31.65 24.71 -0.91
CA GLY A 580 -31.79 25.51 -2.13
C GLY A 580 -32.44 24.76 -3.32
N ASP A 581 -32.61 23.44 -3.21
CA ASP A 581 -33.14 22.58 -4.26
C ASP A 581 -34.43 21.88 -3.80
N THR A 582 -35.57 22.53 -4.02
CA THR A 582 -36.87 22.07 -3.48
C THR A 582 -37.20 20.59 -3.77
N PRO A 583 -37.03 20.06 -5.01
CA PRO A 583 -37.22 18.64 -5.27
C PRO A 583 -36.31 17.73 -4.43
N LEU A 584 -35.03 18.09 -4.31
CA LEU A 584 -34.05 17.30 -3.57
C LEU A 584 -34.31 17.35 -2.06
N ALA A 585 -34.58 18.54 -1.51
CA ALA A 585 -34.99 18.72 -0.12
C ALA A 585 -36.23 17.88 0.22
N LYS A 586 -37.25 17.89 -0.65
CA LYS A 586 -38.47 17.09 -0.46
C LYS A 586 -38.19 15.60 -0.43
N LEU A 587 -37.21 15.12 -1.21
CA LEU A 587 -36.85 13.70 -1.26
C LEU A 587 -36.01 13.26 -0.05
N LEU A 588 -34.99 14.04 0.30
CA LEU A 588 -33.98 13.66 1.29
C LEU A 588 -34.40 13.91 2.74
N ASN A 589 -35.27 14.90 2.98
CA ASN A 589 -35.80 15.16 4.32
C ASN A 589 -36.88 14.16 4.75
N GLN A 590 -37.41 13.34 3.84
CA GLN A 590 -38.42 12.35 4.18
C GLN A 590 -37.83 11.24 5.06
N PRO A 591 -38.55 10.81 6.13
CA PRO A 591 -38.09 9.72 6.98
C PRO A 591 -37.80 8.43 6.20
N ILE A 592 -36.79 7.70 6.62
CA ILE A 592 -36.39 6.37 6.13
C ILE A 592 -36.45 5.45 7.35
N ASP A 593 -37.27 4.39 7.26
CA ASP A 593 -37.49 3.42 8.34
C ASP A 593 -37.89 4.05 9.68
N GLY A 594 -38.69 5.11 9.63
CA GLY A 594 -39.16 5.85 10.82
C GLY A 594 -38.14 6.81 11.42
N LEU A 595 -36.94 6.92 10.84
CA LEU A 595 -35.86 7.82 11.26
C LEU A 595 -35.62 8.93 10.22
N PRO A 596 -35.07 10.10 10.60
CA PRO A 596 -34.73 11.16 9.64
C PRO A 596 -33.85 10.67 8.49
N GLY A 597 -34.18 11.03 7.24
CA GLY A 597 -33.34 10.72 6.07
C GLY A 597 -32.11 11.63 5.97
N LEU A 598 -32.23 12.86 6.46
CA LEU A 598 -31.13 13.82 6.62
C LEU A 598 -30.81 13.98 8.11
N VAL A 599 -29.65 13.49 8.51
CA VAL A 599 -29.10 13.58 9.87
C VAL A 599 -28.10 14.72 9.90
N VAL A 600 -28.49 15.82 10.52
CA VAL A 600 -27.62 16.99 10.68
C VAL A 600 -26.83 16.84 11.98
N SER A 601 -25.54 17.17 11.95
CA SER A 601 -24.67 17.11 13.13
C SER A 601 -25.16 18.01 14.24
N THR A 602 -25.62 17.36 15.30
CA THR A 602 -26.04 17.91 16.58
C THR A 602 -25.73 16.85 17.64
N VAL A 603 -25.22 17.25 18.81
CA VAL A 603 -24.84 16.32 19.90
C VAL A 603 -26.02 15.46 20.39
N THR A 604 -27.26 15.81 20.02
CA THR A 604 -28.49 15.07 20.34
C THR A 604 -29.16 14.52 19.07
N GLY A 605 -29.50 13.23 19.07
CA GLY A 605 -30.22 12.55 18.00
C GLY A 605 -30.79 11.21 18.47
N ALA A 606 -31.79 10.67 17.78
CA ALA A 606 -32.33 9.34 18.07
C ALA A 606 -31.31 8.25 17.72
N ALA A 607 -31.39 7.08 18.36
CA ALA A 607 -30.59 5.92 17.98
C ALA A 607 -30.85 5.58 16.49
N GLY A 608 -29.79 5.45 15.69
CA GLY A 608 -29.91 5.29 14.24
C GLY A 608 -29.93 6.60 13.44
N ALA A 609 -29.99 7.76 14.10
CA ALA A 609 -30.03 9.08 13.48
C ALA A 609 -29.30 10.13 14.33
N SER A 610 -28.08 9.82 14.77
CA SER A 610 -27.23 10.73 15.56
C SER A 610 -25.83 10.83 14.94
N THR A 611 -25.25 12.02 14.99
CA THR A 611 -23.84 12.27 14.65
C THR A 611 -23.32 13.42 15.49
N ALA A 612 -22.12 13.24 16.06
CA ALA A 612 -21.41 14.24 16.83
C ALA A 612 -20.19 14.79 16.07
N SER A 613 -20.03 14.45 14.78
CA SER A 613 -18.90 14.91 13.98
C SER A 613 -18.92 16.43 13.83
N THR A 614 -17.80 17.08 14.11
CA THR A 614 -17.64 18.54 13.96
C THR A 614 -16.84 18.94 12.72
N THR A 615 -16.32 17.97 11.98
CA THR A 615 -15.50 18.18 10.77
C THR A 615 -15.99 17.26 9.64
N HIS A 616 -15.68 17.60 8.39
CA HIS A 616 -16.08 16.76 7.26
C HIS A 616 -15.40 15.40 7.29
N GLY A 617 -14.12 15.33 7.66
CA GLY A 617 -13.41 14.05 7.79
C GLY A 617 -13.70 13.28 9.07
N GLY A 618 -14.55 13.80 9.97
CA GLY A 618 -14.74 13.24 11.31
C GLY A 618 -15.82 12.16 11.43
N PHE A 619 -16.70 12.02 10.43
CA PHE A 619 -17.90 11.17 10.55
C PHE A 619 -17.58 9.68 10.76
N ASP A 620 -16.60 9.15 10.06
CA ASP A 620 -16.19 7.75 10.19
C ASP A 620 -15.26 7.48 11.40
N ASN A 621 -14.88 8.54 12.11
CA ASN A 621 -14.17 8.49 13.40
C ASN A 621 -15.11 8.78 14.58
N ASP A 622 -16.39 9.12 14.33
CA ASP A 622 -17.40 9.43 15.33
C ASP A 622 -18.23 8.19 15.70
N PRO A 623 -18.18 7.72 16.96
CA PRO A 623 -19.00 6.61 17.42
C PRO A 623 -20.50 6.83 17.22
N HIS A 624 -21.01 8.06 17.31
CA HIS A 624 -22.45 8.32 17.12
C HIS A 624 -22.87 8.07 15.67
N SER A 625 -22.08 8.55 14.72
CA SER A 625 -22.26 8.32 13.28
C SER A 625 -22.20 6.83 12.94
N MET A 626 -21.14 6.14 13.36
CA MET A 626 -20.94 4.72 13.04
C MET A 626 -21.96 3.81 13.73
N ASN A 627 -22.38 4.12 14.97
CA ASN A 627 -23.47 3.38 15.62
C ASN A 627 -24.83 3.64 14.98
N SER A 628 -25.05 4.82 14.39
CA SER A 628 -26.25 5.07 13.59
C SER A 628 -26.26 4.22 12.33
N VAL A 629 -25.10 4.07 11.67
CA VAL A 629 -24.92 3.16 10.54
C VAL A 629 -25.25 1.72 10.91
N LEU A 630 -24.68 1.21 12.00
CA LEU A 630 -24.95 -0.15 12.47
C LEU A 630 -26.45 -0.35 12.78
N HIS A 631 -27.08 0.63 13.43
CA HIS A 631 -28.49 0.55 13.76
C HIS A 631 -29.36 0.43 12.51
N ARG A 632 -29.07 1.20 11.46
CA ARG A 632 -29.80 1.15 10.19
C ARG A 632 -29.56 -0.16 9.43
N ILE A 633 -28.32 -0.67 9.44
CA ILE A 633 -28.00 -1.98 8.83
C ILE A 633 -28.76 -3.12 9.54
N LEU A 634 -28.85 -3.06 10.86
CA LEU A 634 -29.46 -4.12 11.68
C LEU A 634 -30.97 -3.97 11.84
N GLY A 635 -31.52 -2.77 11.63
CA GLY A 635 -32.89 -2.40 11.98
C GLY A 635 -33.16 -2.37 13.49
N ARG A 636 -32.11 -2.38 14.32
CA ARG A 636 -32.15 -2.42 15.79
C ARG A 636 -30.82 -1.97 16.37
N ALA A 637 -30.77 -1.75 17.69
CA ALA A 637 -29.53 -1.44 18.38
C ALA A 637 -28.46 -2.56 18.16
N PRO A 638 -27.19 -2.21 17.90
CA PRO A 638 -26.12 -3.20 17.75
C PRO A 638 -25.85 -3.93 19.07
N ALA A 639 -25.53 -5.23 18.97
CA ALA A 639 -25.12 -6.03 20.12
C ALA A 639 -23.76 -5.57 20.67
N ARG A 640 -22.85 -5.16 19.77
CA ARG A 640 -21.61 -4.46 20.12
C ARG A 640 -21.58 -3.11 19.41
N PRO A 641 -21.78 -1.98 20.10
CA PRO A 641 -21.58 -0.66 19.50
C PRO A 641 -20.09 -0.32 19.36
N PHE A 642 -19.76 0.60 18.45
CA PHE A 642 -18.48 1.31 18.42
C PHE A 642 -18.34 2.19 19.67
N ALA A 643 -17.18 2.13 20.33
CA ALA A 643 -16.76 3.08 21.35
C ALA A 643 -15.72 4.06 20.80
N ALA A 644 -15.47 5.17 21.49
CA ALA A 644 -14.44 6.15 21.10
C ALA A 644 -13.07 5.49 20.89
N ARG A 645 -12.69 4.57 21.78
CA ARG A 645 -11.44 3.79 21.65
C ARG A 645 -11.38 2.96 20.37
N ASP A 646 -12.51 2.53 19.81
CA ASP A 646 -12.50 1.71 18.60
C ASP A 646 -12.16 2.56 17.38
N LEU A 647 -12.42 3.88 17.43
CA LEU A 647 -12.34 4.82 16.30
C LEU A 647 -11.24 5.89 16.43
N GLN A 648 -10.48 5.91 17.53
CA GLN A 648 -9.35 6.81 17.75
C GLN A 648 -8.03 6.14 17.31
N PHE A 649 -7.43 6.63 16.21
CA PHE A 649 -6.15 6.15 15.67
C PHE A 649 -5.15 7.30 15.43
N GLU A 650 -5.03 8.22 16.37
CA GLU A 650 -3.98 9.24 16.37
C GLU A 650 -2.58 8.62 16.51
#